data_AF-A0A8T2HXU1-F1
#
_entry.id   AF-A0A8T2HXU1-F1
#
_cell.length_a   1.000
_cell.length_b   1.000
_cell.length_c   1.000
_cell.angle_alpha   90.00
_cell.angle_beta   90.00
_cell.angle_gamma   90.00
#
_symmetry.space_group_name_H-M   'P 1'
#
loop_
_entity.id
_entity.type
_entity.pdbx_description
1 polymer ?
#
loop_
_entity_poly.entity_id
_entity_poly.type
_entity_poly.pdbx_seq_one_letter_code
_entity_poly.pdbx_strand_id
1 'polypeptide(L)'
;MLLLAMAAVVQAQCDLPFWPSWKQADLSVDPQPKQLAIESLKDYLSGLEQASSDIKCSSKNWNGDGLEIKSACFEPTATNGKYQYAVSFSYAVQCRIIDILVDVDGQESTENTPVTLSGNVDGVMEAKQVPVGILNAAASESVPAQEPAVEAADGPPSTHPSLASSQGAAINTTLPGLPYPEDAIGTMAVSVAELRTGLCNNGAPALPVAELTISEVHAAFANGILNCSSLVNAYLQRIDSFDTRTGLNAIISLNPDVLNEADRLDRMLKASFSSSPPNSTNGKITPQERLFQQHPLFCVPILVKDNFDVVGMPTTAGSVALAQNYPQKDATVVERLKSAGAIILAKSSMGELALFPIFSVSSLGPGIVRNPYHLGYTPAGSSGGSAAGTAANLALAAIGSDTGNSVRGPASHTALVGLRPSIGLVSRSGMIPLRFDRDTAGPLTRTVEDTARLLTVMQGFDPGDNLTHVLSPHNDSNVNYVRNLTKNGLKGARIGVLAGVENLPESDGEILSQFTEALADLAAAGATIIPDFKIKGNSLGTRDWDVNRNGEGPALGQWFAAGKWQDIWKCSWTIRAGFLEYIQNSTITFPRNLRDLFEQGLYHPAGHQALQLAVHDPVAPSTQDQSPCQCGTLEEDMCRVEFRNNLIKSMNRDHIDAIVYPTWSRPPLMIGKKADGWYEGNNSPMIAPHVGAPAITVPMGYTEAGLPGGLQFLARPFQEAKLLEIAYAYEQFTKKRKPPPLFPECKDPPPQVEGFAALQTAAG
;
A
#
# COMPACT_ATOMS: atom_id res chain seq x y z
N MET A 1 -30.84 42.36 -3.54
CA MET A 1 -29.69 43.29 -3.43
C MET A 1 -28.45 42.59 -2.91
N LEU A 2 -28.50 41.88 -1.77
CA LEU A 2 -27.38 41.07 -1.24
C LEU A 2 -26.76 40.13 -2.29
N LEU A 3 -27.60 39.42 -3.05
CA LEU A 3 -27.19 38.50 -4.12
C LEU A 3 -26.40 39.17 -5.27
N LEU A 4 -26.73 40.41 -5.62
CA LEU A 4 -26.06 41.16 -6.68
C LEU A 4 -24.75 41.78 -6.19
N ALA A 5 -24.70 42.18 -4.91
CA ALA A 5 -23.48 42.65 -4.26
C ALA A 5 -22.45 41.51 -4.11
N MET A 6 -22.91 40.30 -3.76
CA MET A 6 -22.05 39.10 -3.67
C MET A 6 -21.45 38.70 -5.02
N ALA A 7 -22.22 38.80 -6.12
CA ALA A 7 -21.72 38.51 -7.47
C ALA A 7 -20.68 39.54 -7.95
N ALA A 8 -20.84 40.82 -7.60
CA ALA A 8 -19.90 41.88 -7.97
C ALA A 8 -18.54 41.76 -7.22
N VAL A 9 -18.53 41.24 -5.99
CA VAL A 9 -17.32 41.04 -5.16
C VAL A 9 -16.44 39.92 -5.71
N VAL A 10 -17.03 38.80 -6.11
CA VAL A 10 -16.31 37.68 -6.75
C VAL A 10 -15.66 38.11 -8.07
N GLN A 11 -16.33 39.00 -8.81
CA GLN A 11 -15.84 39.52 -10.08
C GLN A 11 -14.71 40.56 -9.94
N ALA A 12 -14.70 41.34 -8.85
CA ALA A 12 -13.71 42.41 -8.63
C ALA A 12 -12.41 41.96 -7.93
N GLN A 13 -12.41 40.85 -7.19
CA GLN A 13 -11.25 40.41 -6.39
C GLN A 13 -10.39 39.31 -7.04
N CYS A 14 -10.83 38.72 -8.16
CA CYS A 14 -10.15 37.60 -8.82
C CYS A 14 -9.32 37.96 -10.07
N ASP A 15 -9.24 39.25 -10.46
CA ASP A 15 -8.44 39.76 -11.60
C ASP A 15 -8.52 38.88 -12.87
N LEU A 16 -9.73 38.43 -13.23
CA LEU A 16 -9.97 37.64 -14.43
C LEU A 16 -9.97 38.56 -15.66
N PRO A 17 -9.12 38.31 -16.68
CA PRO A 17 -9.05 39.18 -17.85
C PRO A 17 -10.36 39.12 -18.66
N PHE A 18 -10.74 40.26 -19.21
CA PHE A 18 -11.85 40.44 -20.16
C PHE A 18 -11.80 39.33 -21.24
N TRP A 19 -12.71 38.35 -21.22
CA TRP A 19 -12.77 37.27 -22.21
C TRP A 19 -13.07 37.80 -23.62
N PRO A 20 -12.13 37.77 -24.59
CA PRO A 20 -12.36 38.23 -25.95
C PRO A 20 -12.38 37.03 -26.90
N SER A 21 -13.43 36.20 -26.88
CA SER A 21 -13.82 35.34 -28.02
C SER A 21 -15.21 34.75 -27.83
N TRP A 22 -16.22 35.61 -27.72
CA TRP A 22 -17.61 35.27 -28.05
C TRP A 22 -17.96 35.91 -29.40
N LYS A 23 -17.34 35.43 -30.49
CA LYS A 23 -17.87 35.60 -31.83
C LYS A 23 -18.23 34.21 -32.37
N GLN A 24 -19.52 34.01 -32.58
CA GLN A 24 -20.16 32.86 -33.25
C GLN A 24 -19.95 31.50 -32.59
N ALA A 25 -20.63 31.29 -31.47
CA ALA A 25 -21.21 29.98 -31.16
C ALA A 25 -22.73 30.19 -31.05
N ASP A 26 -23.46 29.35 -31.77
CA ASP A 26 -24.89 29.38 -32.04
C ASP A 26 -25.72 29.32 -30.73
N LEU A 27 -26.54 30.34 -30.47
CA LEU A 27 -27.43 30.48 -29.31
C LEU A 27 -28.74 29.71 -29.50
N SER A 28 -28.68 28.43 -29.84
CA SER A 28 -29.89 27.63 -30.11
C SER A 28 -30.07 26.36 -29.25
N VAL A 29 -29.31 26.16 -28.17
CA VAL A 29 -29.56 25.03 -27.24
C VAL A 29 -29.43 25.44 -25.76
N ASP A 30 -30.60 25.52 -25.11
CA ASP A 30 -30.94 25.38 -23.67
C ASP A 30 -30.55 26.46 -22.62
N PRO A 31 -31.52 27.25 -22.08
CA PRO A 31 -31.32 28.21 -20.97
C PRO A 31 -31.34 27.61 -19.55
N GLN A 32 -31.40 26.28 -19.38
CA GLN A 32 -31.60 25.61 -18.08
C GLN A 32 -30.62 25.95 -16.92
N PRO A 33 -29.29 26.12 -17.11
CA PRO A 33 -28.36 26.14 -15.96
C PRO A 33 -28.53 27.35 -15.03
N LYS A 34 -28.79 28.53 -15.60
CA LYS A 34 -28.92 29.78 -14.84
C LYS A 34 -30.25 29.85 -14.08
N GLN A 35 -31.30 29.26 -14.64
CA GLN A 35 -32.63 29.24 -14.04
C GLN A 35 -32.71 28.18 -12.93
N LEU A 36 -32.08 27.01 -13.13
CA LEU A 36 -31.95 25.95 -12.11
C LEU A 36 -31.13 26.41 -10.89
N ALA A 37 -30.07 27.19 -11.08
CA ALA A 37 -29.29 27.74 -9.96
C ALA A 37 -30.10 28.76 -9.13
N ILE A 38 -30.91 29.60 -9.78
CA ILE A 38 -31.76 30.59 -9.11
C ILE A 38 -32.96 29.93 -8.41
N GLU A 39 -33.59 28.92 -9.02
CA GLU A 39 -34.69 28.16 -8.42
C GLU A 39 -34.21 27.29 -7.24
N SER A 40 -33.04 26.65 -7.36
CA SER A 40 -32.44 25.86 -6.27
C SER A 40 -32.05 26.71 -5.05
N LEU A 41 -31.58 27.95 -5.29
CA LEU A 41 -31.26 28.88 -4.22
C LEU A 41 -32.53 29.41 -3.52
N LYS A 42 -33.62 29.61 -4.27
CA LYS A 42 -34.92 30.00 -3.71
C LYS A 42 -35.54 28.88 -2.86
N ASP A 43 -35.44 27.62 -3.28
CA ASP A 43 -35.91 26.45 -2.52
C ASP A 43 -35.11 26.22 -1.23
N TYR A 44 -33.80 26.50 -1.25
CA TYR A 44 -32.97 26.43 -0.05
C TYR A 44 -33.35 27.49 1.00
N LEU A 45 -33.71 28.69 0.54
CA LEU A 45 -34.06 29.82 1.42
C LEU A 45 -35.52 29.75 1.93
N SER A 46 -36.46 29.23 1.15
CA SER A 46 -37.85 28.99 1.62
C SER A 46 -37.90 27.91 2.71
N GLY A 47 -36.97 26.95 2.69
CA GLY A 47 -36.76 25.98 3.77
C GLY A 47 -36.22 26.59 5.08
N LEU A 48 -35.60 27.77 5.03
CA LEU A 48 -35.10 28.49 6.21
C LEU A 48 -36.18 29.38 6.86
N GLU A 49 -37.13 29.93 6.09
CA GLU A 49 -38.27 30.71 6.63
C GLU A 49 -39.24 29.86 7.48
N GLN A 50 -39.35 28.54 7.23
CA GLN A 50 -40.19 27.64 8.03
C GLN A 50 -39.57 27.20 9.36
N ALA A 51 -38.31 27.54 9.62
CA ALA A 51 -37.55 27.11 10.79
C ALA A 51 -37.18 28.28 11.72
N SER A 52 -38.12 29.17 12.04
CA SER A 52 -37.86 30.30 12.94
C SER A 52 -37.97 29.90 14.41
N SER A 53 -36.86 29.52 15.05
CA SER A 53 -36.64 29.80 16.48
C SER A 53 -35.22 29.56 17.01
N ASP A 54 -34.33 28.81 16.34
CA ASP A 54 -33.03 28.45 16.93
C ASP A 54 -31.85 28.59 15.97
N ILE A 55 -30.70 29.03 16.53
CA ILE A 55 -29.40 29.18 15.87
C ILE A 55 -29.07 27.92 15.07
N LYS A 56 -28.79 28.07 13.78
CA LYS A 56 -28.32 26.96 12.93
C LYS A 56 -27.19 27.42 12.03
N CYS A 57 -26.02 26.80 12.22
CA CYS A 57 -25.07 26.60 11.13
C CYS A 57 -25.56 25.40 10.32
N SER A 58 -25.72 25.54 9.00
CA SER A 58 -25.88 24.39 8.12
C SER A 58 -24.60 24.20 7.30
N SER A 59 -23.96 23.04 7.48
CA SER A 59 -22.95 22.53 6.57
C SER A 59 -23.64 21.61 5.56
N LYS A 60 -23.94 22.13 4.37
CA LYS A 60 -24.29 21.29 3.23
C LYS A 60 -23.28 21.58 2.13
N ASN A 61 -22.42 20.60 1.84
CA ASN A 61 -21.57 20.63 0.67
C ASN A 61 -22.47 20.55 -0.56
N TRP A 62 -22.43 21.60 -1.38
CA TRP A 62 -23.12 21.61 -2.67
C TRP A 62 -22.07 21.79 -3.77
N ASN A 63 -22.06 20.85 -4.71
CA ASN A 63 -21.15 20.87 -5.85
C ASN A 63 -21.93 21.26 -7.11
N GLY A 64 -21.72 22.50 -7.56
CA GLY A 64 -22.09 22.97 -8.88
C GLY A 64 -20.95 23.81 -9.47
N ASP A 65 -20.44 23.41 -10.64
CA ASP A 65 -19.51 24.13 -11.51
C ASP A 65 -18.47 25.03 -10.80
N GLY A 66 -17.70 24.45 -9.87
CA GLY A 66 -16.47 25.03 -9.32
C GLY A 66 -16.61 25.95 -8.10
N LEU A 67 -17.82 26.18 -7.58
CA LEU A 67 -18.05 26.94 -6.34
C LEU A 67 -18.44 25.99 -5.20
N GLU A 68 -17.66 25.96 -4.11
CA GLU A 68 -17.92 25.13 -2.92
C GLU A 68 -18.32 26.02 -1.73
N ILE A 69 -19.54 25.83 -1.21
CA ILE A 69 -20.00 26.53 0.00
C ILE A 69 -19.84 25.59 1.19
N LYS A 70 -18.86 25.84 2.07
CA LYS A 70 -18.51 24.94 3.18
C LYS A 70 -19.36 25.14 4.43
N SER A 71 -19.73 26.37 4.75
CA SER A 71 -20.65 26.66 5.86
C SER A 71 -21.23 28.07 5.76
N ALA A 72 -22.52 28.20 6.01
CA ALA A 72 -23.15 29.48 6.34
C ALA A 72 -23.62 29.42 7.78
N CYS A 73 -23.13 30.33 8.62
CA CYS A 73 -23.49 30.41 10.03
C CYS A 73 -24.26 31.70 10.28
N PHE A 74 -25.41 31.56 10.95
CA PHE A 74 -26.21 32.69 11.39
C PHE A 74 -25.93 32.91 12.88
N GLU A 75 -25.16 33.94 13.21
CA GLU A 75 -24.93 34.34 14.59
C GLU A 75 -25.63 35.67 14.87
N PRO A 76 -26.76 35.68 15.59
CA PRO A 76 -27.35 36.91 16.09
C PRO A 76 -26.56 37.36 17.31
N THR A 77 -25.43 38.05 17.12
CA THR A 77 -24.75 38.75 18.22
C THR A 77 -25.50 40.02 18.54
N ALA A 78 -26.40 39.94 19.52
CA ALA A 78 -27.11 41.11 20.04
C ALA A 78 -26.15 42.01 20.83
N THR A 79 -25.48 42.92 20.12
CA THR A 79 -24.88 44.11 20.72
C THR A 79 -25.35 45.34 19.96
N ASN A 80 -26.19 46.15 20.62
CA ASN A 80 -26.72 47.44 20.14
C ASN A 80 -27.61 47.42 18.87
N GLY A 81 -28.43 46.39 18.67
CA GLY A 81 -29.46 46.39 17.61
C GLY A 81 -28.90 46.26 16.18
N LYS A 82 -27.65 45.82 16.03
CA LYS A 82 -27.03 45.47 14.75
C LYS A 82 -27.11 43.96 14.52
N TYR A 83 -27.40 43.55 13.29
CA TYR A 83 -27.36 42.14 12.88
C TYR A 83 -26.09 41.95 12.05
N GLN A 84 -25.20 41.06 12.51
CA GLN A 84 -24.00 40.69 11.77
C GLN A 84 -24.21 39.35 11.06
N TYR A 85 -23.88 39.31 9.76
CA TYR A 85 -23.96 38.09 8.96
C TYR A 85 -22.54 37.68 8.55
N ALA A 86 -22.16 36.45 8.89
CA ALA A 86 -20.89 35.85 8.47
C ALA A 86 -21.18 34.74 7.45
N VAL A 87 -20.69 34.92 6.23
CA VAL A 87 -20.80 33.90 5.17
C VAL A 87 -19.40 33.65 4.60
N SER A 88 -18.89 32.44 4.80
CA SER A 88 -17.59 32.01 4.26
C SER A 88 -17.77 31.23 2.97
N PHE A 89 -17.07 31.64 1.92
CA PHE A 89 -17.02 30.95 0.64
C PHE A 89 -15.63 30.37 0.40
N SER A 90 -15.53 29.21 -0.25
CA SER A 90 -14.25 28.67 -0.73
C SER A 90 -14.36 28.34 -2.22
N TYR A 91 -13.59 29.02 -3.06
CA TYR A 91 -13.54 28.69 -4.49
C TYR A 91 -12.40 27.70 -4.76
N ALA A 92 -12.66 26.68 -5.58
CA ALA A 92 -11.70 25.60 -5.83
C ALA A 92 -10.66 25.92 -6.93
N VAL A 93 -10.68 27.12 -7.50
CA VAL A 93 -9.72 27.52 -8.54
C VAL A 93 -8.84 28.62 -7.99
N GLN A 94 -7.65 28.22 -7.56
CA GLN A 94 -6.65 28.97 -6.77
C GLN A 94 -7.05 29.21 -5.31
N CYS A 95 -6.30 28.59 -4.40
CA CYS A 95 -6.51 28.61 -2.95
C CYS A 95 -6.55 30.05 -2.38
N ARG A 96 -7.73 30.65 -2.32
CA ARG A 96 -8.00 31.82 -1.47
C ARG A 96 -9.29 31.57 -0.70
N ILE A 97 -9.22 31.69 0.61
CA ILE A 97 -10.38 31.74 1.49
C ILE A 97 -10.76 33.22 1.60
N ILE A 98 -12.02 33.54 1.30
CA ILE A 98 -12.54 34.90 1.45
C ILE A 98 -13.64 34.84 2.51
N ASP A 99 -13.35 35.41 3.68
CA ASP A 99 -14.35 35.64 4.71
C ASP A 99 -14.99 37.00 4.48
N ILE A 100 -16.30 37.02 4.19
CA ILE A 100 -17.06 38.25 4.00
C ILE A 100 -17.95 38.47 5.21
N LEU A 101 -17.63 39.51 5.99
CA LEU A 101 -18.48 40.02 7.05
C LEU A 101 -19.37 41.14 6.49
N VAL A 102 -20.68 40.97 6.64
CA VAL A 102 -21.67 41.96 6.23
C VAL A 102 -22.34 42.51 7.49
N ASP A 103 -22.09 43.78 7.78
CA ASP A 103 -22.70 44.50 8.91
C ASP A 103 -23.90 45.31 8.40
N VAL A 104 -25.11 45.03 8.92
CA VAL A 104 -26.34 45.72 8.51
C VAL A 104 -26.90 46.45 9.72
N ASP A 105 -26.94 47.78 9.64
CA ASP A 105 -27.47 48.63 10.70
C ASP A 105 -29.01 48.47 10.79
N GLY A 106 -29.51 48.16 11.98
CA GLY A 106 -30.87 47.64 12.22
C GLY A 106 -32.01 48.66 12.22
N GLN A 107 -32.17 49.43 11.15
CA GLN A 107 -33.39 50.20 10.87
C GLN A 107 -33.79 49.95 9.40
N GLU A 108 -35.10 49.82 9.13
CA GLU A 108 -35.69 49.50 7.82
C GLU A 108 -34.88 50.05 6.64
N SER A 109 -34.25 49.15 5.87
CA SER A 109 -33.34 49.53 4.79
C SER A 109 -34.11 49.97 3.55
N THR A 110 -33.81 51.18 3.06
CA THR A 110 -34.23 51.67 1.74
C THR A 110 -33.09 51.47 0.73
N GLU A 111 -33.38 51.61 -0.57
CA GLU A 111 -32.44 51.40 -1.72
C GLU A 111 -31.09 52.12 -1.61
N ASN A 112 -30.93 53.09 -0.71
CA ASN A 112 -29.72 53.91 -0.55
C ASN A 112 -28.94 53.66 0.76
N THR A 113 -29.17 52.55 1.46
CA THR A 113 -28.48 52.27 2.73
C THR A 113 -27.04 51.78 2.46
N PRO A 114 -25.98 52.46 2.96
CA PRO A 114 -24.59 52.05 2.70
C PRO A 114 -24.23 50.77 3.44
N VAL A 115 -23.58 49.82 2.76
CA VAL A 115 -23.08 48.58 3.36
C VAL A 115 -21.56 48.66 3.49
N THR A 116 -21.04 48.30 4.66
CA THR A 116 -19.60 48.19 4.91
C THR A 116 -19.20 46.73 4.80
N LEU A 117 -18.25 46.44 3.91
CA LEU A 117 -17.72 45.09 3.71
C LEU A 117 -16.28 45.07 4.22
N SER A 118 -15.97 44.11 5.08
CA SER A 118 -14.60 43.82 5.51
C SER A 118 -14.25 42.38 5.17
N GLY A 119 -13.08 42.19 4.56
CA GLY A 119 -12.53 40.88 4.23
C GLY A 119 -11.12 40.71 4.75
N ASN A 120 -10.79 39.49 5.16
CA ASN A 120 -9.44 39.11 5.55
C ASN A 120 -8.83 38.24 4.44
N VAL A 121 -7.74 38.72 3.83
CA VAL A 121 -6.97 37.97 2.85
C VAL A 121 -5.54 37.91 3.37
N ASP A 122 -5.03 36.70 3.64
CA ASP A 122 -3.67 36.45 4.13
C ASP A 122 -3.27 37.25 5.39
N GLY A 123 -4.23 37.54 6.28
CA GLY A 123 -3.98 38.18 7.58
C GLY A 123 -4.02 39.71 7.60
N VAL A 124 -4.45 40.37 6.51
CA VAL A 124 -4.64 41.82 6.45
C VAL A 124 -6.12 42.17 6.28
N MET A 125 -6.62 43.05 7.15
CA MET A 125 -8.01 43.54 7.14
C MET A 125 -8.15 44.80 6.28
N GLU A 126 -8.96 44.74 5.22
CA GLU A 126 -9.40 45.93 4.48
C GLU A 126 -10.92 46.09 4.56
N ALA A 127 -11.37 47.33 4.78
CA ALA A 127 -12.79 47.70 4.82
C ALA A 127 -13.10 48.70 3.70
N LYS A 128 -14.16 48.44 2.92
CA LYS A 128 -14.63 49.33 1.84
C LYS A 128 -16.12 49.59 1.98
N GLN A 129 -16.52 50.86 1.82
CA GLN A 129 -17.92 51.26 1.70
C GLN A 129 -18.32 51.30 0.22
N VAL A 130 -19.43 50.67 -0.14
CA VAL A 130 -19.93 50.65 -1.52
C VAL A 130 -21.38 51.17 -1.56
N PRO A 131 -21.66 52.24 -2.33
CA PRO A 131 -23.04 52.65 -2.63
C PRO A 131 -23.62 51.76 -3.73
N VAL A 132 -24.84 51.27 -3.54
CA VAL A 132 -25.52 50.41 -4.52
C VAL A 132 -26.23 51.30 -5.55
N GLY A 133 -25.53 51.67 -6.61
CA GLY A 133 -26.12 52.38 -7.75
C GLY A 133 -25.24 52.30 -8.99
N ILE A 134 -25.87 51.91 -10.11
CA ILE A 134 -25.41 52.01 -11.52
C ILE A 134 -24.88 50.70 -12.14
N LEU A 135 -25.81 49.93 -12.72
CA LEU A 135 -25.63 49.25 -14.01
C LEU A 135 -26.18 50.19 -15.10
N ASN A 136 -25.30 50.80 -15.92
CA ASN A 136 -25.48 51.22 -17.32
C ASN A 136 -24.65 52.47 -17.67
N ALA A 137 -23.55 52.28 -18.42
CA ALA A 137 -22.92 53.18 -19.41
C ALA A 137 -21.46 52.69 -19.62
N ALA A 138 -21.17 51.92 -20.68
CA ALA A 138 -20.72 52.40 -21.98
C ALA A 138 -19.26 52.94 -22.01
N ALA A 139 -18.39 52.14 -22.64
CA ALA A 139 -17.40 52.50 -23.66
C ALA A 139 -16.21 53.44 -23.32
N SER A 140 -15.07 53.11 -23.96
CA SER A 140 -13.80 53.87 -24.09
C SER A 140 -12.87 53.77 -22.87
N GLU A 141 -11.55 53.50 -22.94
CA GLU A 141 -10.52 53.59 -23.99
C GLU A 141 -9.42 52.51 -23.78
N SER A 142 -8.35 52.58 -24.58
CA SER A 142 -7.42 51.52 -24.99
C SER A 142 -5.93 51.87 -24.77
N VAL A 143 -5.04 50.83 -24.75
CA VAL A 143 -3.58 50.81 -25.09
C VAL A 143 -2.57 51.20 -23.96
N PRO A 144 -1.29 50.67 -23.87
CA PRO A 144 -0.73 49.31 -23.99
C PRO A 144 0.37 48.95 -22.92
N ALA A 145 1.01 47.79 -23.11
CA ALA A 145 2.10 47.16 -22.35
C ALA A 145 3.48 47.86 -22.33
N GLN A 146 4.32 47.47 -21.36
CA GLN A 146 5.81 47.52 -21.45
C GLN A 146 6.49 46.53 -20.48
N GLU A 147 7.36 45.66 -21.01
CA GLU A 147 8.47 44.99 -20.28
C GLU A 147 9.67 45.96 -20.12
N PRO A 148 10.68 45.63 -19.28
CA PRO A 148 11.93 45.13 -19.90
C PRO A 148 12.76 44.06 -19.14
N ALA A 149 13.44 43.27 -19.97
CA ALA A 149 14.75 42.57 -19.94
C ALA A 149 15.81 42.95 -18.87
N VAL A 150 16.49 41.97 -18.22
CA VAL A 150 17.79 41.27 -18.50
C VAL A 150 18.99 41.84 -17.71
N GLU A 151 19.75 40.98 -17.01
CA GLU A 151 21.23 40.89 -17.12
C GLU A 151 21.83 39.70 -16.34
N ALA A 152 22.89 39.11 -16.91
CA ALA A 152 23.64 37.94 -16.45
C ALA A 152 25.14 38.29 -16.37
N ALA A 153 25.92 37.63 -15.49
CA ALA A 153 27.38 37.53 -15.60
C ALA A 153 28.01 36.39 -14.75
N ASP A 154 28.59 35.40 -15.45
CA ASP A 154 29.92 34.71 -15.35
C ASP A 154 30.59 34.22 -14.03
N GLY A 155 30.98 32.93 -14.03
CA GLY A 155 32.39 32.47 -13.83
C GLY A 155 32.85 31.69 -12.56
N PRO A 156 33.48 30.47 -12.65
CA PRO A 156 33.94 29.58 -11.54
C PRO A 156 35.51 29.58 -11.34
N PRO A 157 36.25 28.65 -10.62
CA PRO A 157 35.92 27.42 -9.85
C PRO A 157 36.71 27.12 -8.51
N SER A 158 36.36 25.99 -7.87
CA SER A 158 37.17 25.03 -7.05
C SER A 158 37.47 25.25 -5.54
N THR A 159 37.14 24.24 -4.71
CA THR A 159 38.00 23.48 -3.73
C THR A 159 37.16 22.77 -2.63
N HIS A 160 37.47 21.50 -2.32
CA HIS A 160 37.03 20.78 -1.10
C HIS A 160 37.73 21.37 0.15
N PRO A 161 37.14 21.42 1.38
CA PRO A 161 37.18 20.27 2.31
C PRO A 161 36.12 20.20 3.47
N SER A 162 36.13 19.03 4.14
CA SER A 162 35.90 18.74 5.58
C SER A 162 34.59 19.09 6.31
N LEU A 163 34.06 18.05 6.96
CA LEU A 163 33.17 18.03 8.12
C LEU A 163 33.58 19.02 9.23
N ALA A 164 32.66 19.89 9.63
CA ALA A 164 32.60 20.48 10.95
C ALA A 164 31.14 20.74 11.35
N SER A 165 30.84 20.34 12.58
CA SER A 165 29.60 20.53 13.33
C SER A 165 29.01 21.95 13.21
N SER A 166 27.71 22.05 12.92
CA SER A 166 26.94 23.25 13.25
C SER A 166 25.61 22.86 13.92
N GLN A 167 25.35 23.60 14.99
CA GLN A 167 24.18 23.55 15.85
C GLN A 167 22.89 23.87 15.08
N GLY A 168 21.78 23.42 15.65
CA GLY A 168 20.43 23.47 15.10
C GLY A 168 20.10 24.75 14.33
N ALA A 169 19.80 24.58 13.04
CA ALA A 169 19.04 25.53 12.25
C ALA A 169 17.60 25.01 12.17
N ALA A 170 16.67 25.81 12.68
CA ALA A 170 15.23 25.61 12.50
C ALA A 170 14.94 25.49 11.00
N ILE A 171 14.39 24.34 10.60
CA ILE A 171 13.95 24.10 9.23
C ILE A 171 12.69 24.95 9.03
N ASN A 172 12.78 25.92 8.13
CA ASN A 172 11.70 26.83 7.78
C ASN A 172 10.58 26.02 7.09
N THR A 173 9.48 25.82 7.80
CA THR A 173 8.35 24.98 7.41
C THR A 173 7.35 25.76 6.56
N THR A 174 7.50 25.67 5.25
CA THR A 174 6.40 25.89 4.31
C THR A 174 6.53 24.90 3.16
N LEU A 175 5.92 23.73 3.33
CA LEU A 175 5.63 22.83 2.22
C LEU A 175 4.38 23.37 1.50
N PRO A 176 4.44 23.72 0.21
CA PRO A 176 3.28 24.16 -0.54
C PRO A 176 2.27 23.00 -0.63
N GLY A 177 0.99 23.30 -0.38
CA GLY A 177 -0.07 22.32 -0.46
C GLY A 177 -0.36 21.94 -1.91
N LEU A 178 -0.27 20.64 -2.24
CA LEU A 178 -0.92 20.03 -3.40
C LEU A 178 -1.22 18.52 -3.15
N PRO A 179 -2.25 17.97 -3.83
CA PRO A 179 -2.79 16.61 -3.66
C PRO A 179 -1.88 15.55 -4.31
N TYR A 180 -2.24 14.25 -4.20
CA TYR A 180 -1.63 13.07 -4.86
C TYR A 180 -0.38 13.34 -5.72
N PRO A 181 0.79 12.72 -5.43
CA PRO A 181 2.06 13.12 -6.01
C PRO A 181 1.98 13.27 -7.54
N GLU A 182 1.98 14.52 -8.01
CA GLU A 182 2.11 14.89 -9.43
C GLU A 182 3.57 14.78 -9.90
N ASP A 183 4.50 14.39 -9.02
CA ASP A 183 5.89 14.25 -9.39
C ASP A 183 6.18 12.94 -10.12
N ALA A 184 6.53 13.14 -11.38
CA ALA A 184 7.23 12.26 -12.32
C ALA A 184 6.37 11.41 -13.30
N ILE A 185 5.70 12.10 -14.22
CA ILE A 185 5.70 11.70 -15.66
C ILE A 185 7.05 12.08 -16.29
N GLY A 186 8.13 11.92 -15.53
CA GLY A 186 9.51 11.96 -16.00
C GLY A 186 10.02 10.53 -16.02
N THR A 187 9.41 9.67 -16.84
CA THR A 187 10.12 8.46 -17.26
C THR A 187 11.37 8.95 -17.97
N MET A 188 12.53 8.87 -17.33
CA MET A 188 13.78 8.74 -18.07
C MET A 188 13.53 7.57 -19.01
N ALA A 189 13.44 7.84 -20.31
CA ALA A 189 13.20 6.83 -21.33
C ALA A 189 14.48 6.01 -21.48
N VAL A 190 14.84 5.24 -20.45
CA VAL A 190 15.96 4.31 -20.51
C VAL A 190 15.46 3.10 -21.27
N SER A 191 16.02 2.89 -22.46
CA SER A 191 15.69 1.75 -23.29
C SER A 191 16.18 0.45 -22.65
N VAL A 192 15.49 -0.67 -22.93
CA VAL A 192 15.94 -2.01 -22.52
C VAL A 192 17.36 -2.31 -23.05
N ALA A 193 17.73 -1.73 -24.19
CA ALA A 193 19.07 -1.86 -24.76
C ALA A 193 20.13 -1.17 -23.90
N GLU A 194 19.85 0.04 -23.41
CA GLU A 194 20.74 0.81 -22.51
C GLU A 194 20.87 0.14 -21.14
N LEU A 195 19.77 -0.38 -20.57
CA LEU A 195 19.82 -1.13 -19.31
C LEU A 195 20.63 -2.42 -19.46
N ARG A 196 20.49 -3.14 -20.58
CA ARG A 196 21.31 -4.31 -20.89
C ARG A 196 22.78 -3.96 -21.03
N THR A 197 23.10 -2.88 -21.74
CA THR A 197 24.50 -2.44 -21.86
C THR A 197 25.05 -2.04 -20.48
N GLY A 198 24.27 -1.36 -19.64
CA GLY A 198 24.66 -1.04 -18.27
C GLY A 198 24.94 -2.27 -17.40
N LEU A 199 24.05 -3.28 -17.43
CA LEU A 199 24.22 -4.54 -16.70
C LEU A 199 25.46 -5.33 -17.19
N CYS A 200 25.74 -5.31 -18.50
CA CYS A 200 26.75 -6.16 -19.12
C CYS A 200 28.09 -5.44 -19.42
N ASN A 201 28.22 -4.12 -19.22
CA ASN A 201 29.42 -3.32 -19.54
C ASN A 201 30.30 -2.96 -18.32
N ASN A 202 30.40 -3.82 -17.31
CA ASN A 202 31.28 -3.60 -16.15
C ASN A 202 32.51 -4.52 -16.10
N GLY A 203 32.97 -5.06 -17.24
CA GLY A 203 34.25 -5.76 -17.34
C GLY A 203 34.35 -7.12 -16.62
N ALA A 204 33.27 -7.56 -15.98
CA ALA A 204 33.10 -8.94 -15.51
C ALA A 204 31.68 -9.41 -15.88
N PRO A 205 31.51 -10.70 -16.19
CA PRO A 205 30.21 -11.24 -16.55
C PRO A 205 29.24 -11.25 -15.36
N ALA A 206 28.03 -10.71 -15.55
CA ALA A 206 26.92 -10.95 -14.62
C ALA A 206 26.48 -12.42 -14.75
N LEU A 207 26.55 -13.15 -13.65
CA LEU A 207 25.91 -14.46 -13.56
C LEU A 207 24.40 -14.30 -13.83
N PRO A 208 23.78 -15.13 -14.69
CA PRO A 208 22.35 -15.05 -14.92
C PRO A 208 21.59 -15.50 -13.67
N VAL A 209 20.79 -14.61 -13.07
CA VAL A 209 20.07 -14.88 -11.81
C VAL A 209 18.56 -14.67 -11.90
N ALA A 210 18.05 -14.21 -13.04
CA ALA A 210 16.63 -14.02 -13.26
C ALA A 210 15.89 -15.35 -13.24
N GLU A 211 14.75 -15.33 -12.57
CA GLU A 211 13.83 -16.46 -12.41
C GLU A 211 14.44 -17.69 -11.74
N LEU A 212 15.63 -17.59 -11.12
CA LEU A 212 16.16 -18.65 -10.28
C LEU A 212 15.24 -18.94 -9.09
N THR A 213 15.13 -20.22 -8.77
CA THR A 213 14.51 -20.75 -7.56
C THR A 213 15.58 -21.08 -6.51
N ILE A 214 15.16 -21.23 -5.24
CA ILE A 214 16.07 -21.66 -4.16
C ILE A 214 16.66 -23.04 -4.47
N SER A 215 15.85 -23.94 -5.03
CA SER A 215 16.27 -25.30 -5.40
C SER A 215 17.35 -25.31 -6.49
N GLU A 216 17.22 -24.47 -7.51
CA GLU A 216 18.25 -24.34 -8.56
C GLU A 216 19.54 -23.74 -8.02
N VAL A 217 19.45 -22.75 -7.13
CA VAL A 217 20.63 -22.17 -6.46
C VAL A 217 21.36 -23.24 -5.65
N HIS A 218 20.65 -24.01 -4.83
CA HIS A 218 21.24 -25.10 -4.04
C HIS A 218 21.83 -26.20 -4.92
N ALA A 219 21.16 -26.57 -6.02
CA ALA A 219 21.70 -27.51 -6.99
C ALA A 219 22.98 -26.98 -7.64
N ALA A 220 23.03 -25.69 -7.99
CA ALA A 220 24.21 -25.08 -8.58
C ALA A 220 25.38 -24.99 -7.58
N PHE A 221 25.11 -24.75 -6.28
CA PHE A 221 26.13 -24.88 -5.23
C PHE A 221 26.61 -26.31 -5.07
N ALA A 222 25.71 -27.30 -5.05
CA ALA A 222 26.09 -28.72 -4.92
C ALA A 222 27.06 -29.17 -6.02
N ASN A 223 26.85 -28.67 -7.23
CA ASN A 223 27.65 -28.99 -8.42
C ASN A 223 28.89 -28.09 -8.59
N GLY A 224 29.15 -27.17 -7.65
CA GLY A 224 30.30 -26.26 -7.73
C GLY A 224 30.23 -25.23 -8.86
N ILE A 225 29.04 -24.99 -9.41
CA ILE A 225 28.80 -24.02 -10.49
C ILE A 225 28.73 -22.60 -9.91
N LEU A 226 28.08 -22.45 -8.75
CA LEU A 226 27.95 -21.19 -8.03
C LEU A 226 28.69 -21.22 -6.70
N ASN A 227 28.93 -20.02 -6.17
CA ASN A 227 29.27 -19.79 -4.78
C ASN A 227 28.51 -18.56 -4.27
N CYS A 228 28.53 -18.31 -2.97
CA CYS A 228 27.80 -17.22 -2.35
C CYS A 228 28.23 -15.86 -2.86
N SER A 229 29.54 -15.63 -2.96
CA SER A 229 30.09 -14.36 -3.41
C SER A 229 29.64 -14.04 -4.83
N SER A 230 29.63 -15.01 -5.74
CA SER A 230 29.18 -14.78 -7.12
C SER A 230 27.68 -14.52 -7.19
N LEU A 231 26.86 -15.25 -6.42
CA LEU A 231 25.42 -15.04 -6.35
C LEU A 231 25.06 -13.66 -5.78
N VAL A 232 25.67 -13.27 -4.66
CA VAL A 232 25.41 -11.97 -4.00
C VAL A 232 25.88 -10.82 -4.88
N ASN A 233 27.08 -10.90 -5.47
CA ASN A 233 27.56 -9.87 -6.38
C ASN A 233 26.65 -9.71 -7.61
N ALA A 234 26.10 -10.80 -8.15
CA ALA A 234 25.16 -10.73 -9.27
C ALA A 234 23.87 -9.96 -8.90
N TYR A 235 23.30 -10.18 -7.71
CA TYR A 235 22.15 -9.40 -7.26
C TYR A 235 22.50 -7.94 -6.95
N LEU A 236 23.66 -7.65 -6.35
CA LEU A 236 24.13 -6.28 -6.13
C LEU A 236 24.30 -5.52 -7.46
N GLN A 237 24.86 -6.17 -8.48
CA GLN A 237 24.97 -5.60 -9.83
C GLN A 237 23.61 -5.32 -10.45
N ARG A 238 22.62 -6.21 -10.27
CA ARG A 238 21.24 -5.97 -10.73
C ARG A 238 20.61 -4.78 -9.99
N ILE A 239 20.79 -4.66 -8.69
CA ILE A 239 20.30 -3.50 -7.92
C ILE A 239 20.90 -2.20 -8.46
N ASP A 240 22.23 -2.12 -8.64
CA ASP A 240 22.90 -0.93 -9.19
C ASP A 240 22.45 -0.59 -10.62
N SER A 241 22.21 -1.62 -11.43
CA SER A 241 21.85 -1.45 -12.84
C SER A 241 20.40 -1.02 -13.04
N PHE A 242 19.51 -1.47 -12.16
CA PHE A 242 18.08 -1.36 -12.41
C PHE A 242 17.33 -0.47 -11.43
N ASP A 243 17.58 -0.55 -10.11
CA ASP A 243 16.60 -0.05 -9.14
C ASP A 243 16.32 1.45 -9.26
N THR A 244 17.31 2.29 -8.98
CA THR A 244 17.17 3.76 -9.09
C THR A 244 17.26 4.23 -10.54
N ARG A 245 18.04 3.56 -11.40
CA ARG A 245 18.20 3.95 -12.82
C ARG A 245 16.91 3.85 -13.62
N THR A 246 16.04 2.89 -13.29
CA THR A 246 14.70 2.77 -13.89
C THR A 246 13.63 3.53 -13.10
N GLY A 247 13.95 4.03 -11.91
CA GLY A 247 12.98 4.57 -10.97
C GLY A 247 12.09 3.52 -10.31
N LEU A 248 12.47 2.23 -10.32
CA LEU A 248 11.76 1.15 -9.64
C LEU A 248 11.61 1.44 -8.13
N ASN A 249 12.68 1.97 -7.53
CA ASN A 249 12.71 2.47 -6.14
C ASN A 249 12.36 1.40 -5.09
N ALA A 250 12.68 0.13 -5.36
CA ALA A 250 12.35 -1.00 -4.51
C ALA A 250 13.23 -1.13 -3.26
N ILE A 251 14.46 -0.60 -3.28
CA ILE A 251 15.44 -0.73 -2.20
C ILE A 251 15.53 0.59 -1.41
N ILE A 252 15.47 0.50 -0.07
CA ILE A 252 15.70 1.67 0.80
C ILE A 252 17.16 1.74 1.28
N SER A 253 17.75 0.60 1.64
CA SER A 253 19.15 0.52 2.05
C SER A 253 19.73 -0.87 1.86
N LEU A 254 20.96 -0.96 1.37
CA LEU A 254 21.72 -2.23 1.28
C LEU A 254 22.30 -2.60 2.64
N ASN A 255 22.36 -3.91 2.93
CA ASN A 255 23.07 -4.40 4.12
C ASN A 255 24.60 -4.21 3.91
N PRO A 256 25.29 -3.45 4.78
CA PRO A 256 26.72 -3.18 4.61
C PRO A 256 27.61 -4.42 4.79
N ASP A 257 27.10 -5.50 5.40
CA ASP A 257 27.89 -6.71 5.72
C ASP A 257 27.72 -7.86 4.71
N VAL A 258 26.93 -7.68 3.64
CA VAL A 258 26.53 -8.78 2.73
C VAL A 258 27.70 -9.53 2.10
N LEU A 259 28.80 -8.83 1.78
CA LEU A 259 29.98 -9.48 1.19
C LEU A 259 30.73 -10.33 2.23
N ASN A 260 30.82 -9.87 3.48
CA ASN A 260 31.44 -10.65 4.56
C ASN A 260 30.57 -11.87 4.92
N GLU A 261 29.24 -11.72 4.92
CA GLU A 261 28.31 -12.82 5.10
C GLU A 261 28.46 -13.87 3.98
N ALA A 262 28.54 -13.43 2.73
CA ALA A 262 28.77 -14.30 1.57
C ALA A 262 30.10 -15.06 1.69
N ASP A 263 31.19 -14.36 1.99
CA ASP A 263 32.52 -14.96 2.20
C ASP A 263 32.52 -16.02 3.32
N ARG A 264 31.77 -15.77 4.40
CA ARG A 264 31.63 -16.72 5.52
C ARG A 264 30.92 -17.99 5.06
N LEU A 265 29.84 -17.87 4.31
CA LEU A 265 29.11 -19.02 3.77
C LEU A 265 29.93 -19.75 2.71
N ASP A 266 30.74 -19.07 1.91
CA ASP A 266 31.65 -19.71 0.95
C ASP A 266 32.68 -20.60 1.64
N ARG A 267 33.21 -20.18 2.80
CA ARG A 267 34.08 -21.05 3.61
C ARG A 267 33.36 -22.31 4.08
N MET A 268 32.09 -22.19 4.49
CA MET A 268 31.25 -23.34 4.88
C MET A 268 31.00 -24.28 3.69
N LEU A 269 30.65 -23.72 2.52
CA LEU A 269 30.43 -24.49 1.30
C LEU A 269 31.71 -25.23 0.87
N LYS A 270 32.87 -24.55 0.86
CA LYS A 270 34.17 -25.15 0.55
C LYS A 270 34.57 -26.28 1.52
N ALA A 271 34.29 -26.11 2.80
CA ALA A 271 34.53 -27.14 3.81
C ALA A 271 33.68 -28.40 3.57
N SER A 272 32.45 -28.24 3.06
CA SER A 272 31.57 -29.37 2.72
C SER A 272 32.16 -30.25 1.60
N PHE A 273 32.85 -29.66 0.62
CA PHE A 273 33.56 -30.40 -0.45
C PHE A 273 34.81 -31.12 0.03
N SER A 274 35.47 -30.59 1.04
CA SER A 274 36.71 -31.17 1.60
C SER A 274 36.43 -32.34 2.56
N SER A 275 35.17 -32.53 2.94
CA SER A 275 34.72 -33.62 3.80
C SER A 275 34.47 -34.87 2.95
N SER A 276 35.47 -35.72 2.73
CA SER A 276 35.35 -36.95 1.92
C SER A 276 34.10 -37.78 2.29
N PRO A 277 33.34 -38.34 1.33
CA PRO A 277 32.60 -39.55 1.59
C PRO A 277 33.62 -40.71 1.54
N PRO A 278 33.93 -41.40 2.66
CA PRO A 278 34.60 -42.68 2.52
C PRO A 278 33.58 -43.62 1.87
N ASN A 279 33.91 -44.15 0.68
CA ASN A 279 33.27 -45.31 0.03
C ASN A 279 31.99 -45.80 0.71
N SER A 280 30.82 -45.33 0.30
CA SER A 280 29.57 -45.96 0.70
C SER A 280 28.52 -45.85 -0.40
N THR A 281 28.48 -46.89 -1.21
CA THR A 281 27.46 -47.23 -2.22
C THR A 281 26.08 -47.54 -1.63
N ASN A 282 25.74 -47.06 -0.42
CA ASN A 282 24.49 -47.37 0.29
C ASN A 282 23.64 -46.13 0.62
N GLY A 283 23.32 -45.30 -0.38
CA GLY A 283 22.19 -44.35 -0.31
C GLY A 283 22.24 -43.27 0.78
N LYS A 284 23.44 -42.83 1.21
CA LYS A 284 23.57 -41.73 2.19
C LYS A 284 23.78 -40.38 1.50
N ILE A 285 22.97 -39.40 1.94
CA ILE A 285 22.96 -37.97 1.58
C ILE A 285 24.39 -37.39 1.53
N THR A 286 24.72 -36.61 0.50
CA THR A 286 26.03 -35.95 0.32
C THR A 286 26.30 -34.90 1.41
N PRO A 287 27.56 -34.52 1.68
CA PRO A 287 27.87 -33.43 2.61
C PRO A 287 27.15 -32.10 2.30
N GLN A 288 27.01 -31.78 1.01
CA GLN A 288 26.32 -30.58 0.51
C GLN A 288 24.81 -30.68 0.76
N GLU A 289 24.21 -31.82 0.44
CA GLU A 289 22.79 -32.05 0.74
C GLU A 289 22.51 -31.97 2.24
N ARG A 290 23.43 -32.46 3.10
CA ARG A 290 23.32 -32.27 4.56
C ARG A 290 23.42 -30.80 4.95
N LEU A 291 24.33 -30.03 4.34
CA LEU A 291 24.45 -28.59 4.56
C LEU A 291 23.12 -27.88 4.25
N PHE A 292 22.51 -28.18 3.10
CA PHE A 292 21.23 -27.57 2.70
C PHE A 292 20.03 -28.10 3.49
N GLN A 293 20.08 -29.30 4.05
CA GLN A 293 19.05 -29.78 4.99
C GLN A 293 19.14 -29.06 6.35
N GLN A 294 20.36 -28.74 6.82
CA GLN A 294 20.58 -27.99 8.06
C GLN A 294 20.33 -26.48 7.89
N HIS A 295 20.61 -25.97 6.69
CA HIS A 295 20.43 -24.58 6.30
C HIS A 295 19.54 -24.53 5.05
N PRO A 296 18.22 -24.67 5.19
CA PRO A 296 17.29 -24.76 4.06
C PRO A 296 17.18 -23.48 3.22
N LEU A 297 17.81 -22.39 3.66
CA LEU A 297 17.96 -21.14 2.93
C LEU A 297 19.43 -20.77 2.75
N PHE A 298 20.33 -21.77 2.72
CA PHE A 298 21.77 -21.53 2.58
C PHE A 298 22.06 -20.58 1.42
N CYS A 299 22.60 -19.42 1.77
CA CYS A 299 23.00 -18.36 0.87
C CYS A 299 21.89 -17.80 -0.04
N VAL A 300 20.64 -17.88 0.40
CA VAL A 300 19.51 -17.27 -0.28
C VAL A 300 19.49 -15.76 0.00
N PRO A 301 19.65 -14.87 -0.99
CA PRO A 301 19.58 -13.42 -0.79
C PRO A 301 18.12 -12.98 -0.66
N ILE A 302 17.79 -12.34 0.45
CA ILE A 302 16.42 -11.94 0.83
C ILE A 302 16.32 -10.42 0.98
N LEU A 303 15.29 -9.81 0.38
CA LEU A 303 14.84 -8.47 0.75
C LEU A 303 13.93 -8.55 1.98
N VAL A 304 14.16 -7.70 2.97
CA VAL A 304 13.28 -7.62 4.14
C VAL A 304 12.65 -6.24 4.18
N LYS A 305 11.32 -6.18 4.27
CA LYS A 305 10.61 -4.91 4.41
C LYS A 305 11.17 -4.05 5.54
N ASP A 306 11.14 -2.74 5.34
CA ASP A 306 11.78 -1.79 6.24
C ASP A 306 11.14 -1.65 7.65
N ASN A 307 10.06 -2.39 7.91
CA ASN A 307 9.43 -2.45 9.22
C ASN A 307 9.86 -3.65 10.07
N PHE A 308 10.91 -4.39 9.69
CA PHE A 308 11.47 -5.50 10.47
C PHE A 308 12.85 -5.17 11.03
N ASP A 309 13.10 -5.54 12.27
CA ASP A 309 14.40 -5.38 12.90
C ASP A 309 15.47 -6.26 12.26
N VAL A 310 16.56 -5.62 11.84
CA VAL A 310 17.76 -6.26 11.31
C VAL A 310 18.97 -5.59 11.97
N VAL A 311 19.70 -6.34 12.79
CA VAL A 311 20.93 -5.84 13.43
C VAL A 311 21.92 -5.38 12.37
N GLY A 312 22.51 -4.19 12.57
CA GLY A 312 23.42 -3.56 11.62
C GLY A 312 22.75 -2.67 10.58
N MET A 313 21.42 -2.61 10.55
CA MET A 313 20.64 -1.76 9.65
C MET A 313 19.57 -0.98 10.43
N PRO A 314 19.17 0.22 9.99
CA PRO A 314 18.06 0.91 10.63
C PRO A 314 16.72 0.27 10.25
N THR A 315 15.77 0.26 11.18
CA THR A 315 14.37 -0.13 10.95
C THR A 315 13.50 1.11 10.96
N THR A 316 13.13 1.62 9.79
CA THR A 316 12.54 2.97 9.71
C THR A 316 11.05 2.96 9.38
N ALA A 317 10.51 1.82 8.95
CA ALA A 317 9.19 1.72 8.34
C ALA A 317 8.97 2.79 7.23
N GLY A 318 10.03 3.16 6.52
CA GLY A 318 10.07 4.23 5.52
C GLY A 318 10.03 5.67 6.08
N SER A 319 10.04 5.86 7.40
CA SER A 319 9.91 7.18 8.01
C SER A 319 11.26 7.82 8.33
N VAL A 320 11.43 9.07 7.91
CA VAL A 320 12.60 9.88 8.26
C VAL A 320 12.77 10.06 9.77
N ALA A 321 11.66 10.05 10.52
CA ALA A 321 11.68 10.12 11.99
C ALA A 321 12.39 8.92 12.64
N LEU A 322 12.45 7.78 11.93
CA LEU A 322 13.03 6.54 12.42
C LEU A 322 14.35 6.19 11.72
N ALA A 323 14.95 7.12 10.96
CA ALA A 323 16.19 6.89 10.21
C ALA A 323 17.39 6.45 11.07
N GLN A 324 17.34 6.74 12.38
CA GLN A 324 18.38 6.38 13.35
C GLN A 324 17.96 5.21 14.26
N ASN A 325 16.86 4.51 13.95
CA ASN A 325 16.37 3.38 14.73
C ASN A 325 17.17 2.10 14.43
N TYR A 326 18.32 1.93 15.07
CA TYR A 326 19.14 0.71 14.94
C TYR A 326 18.80 -0.30 16.05
N PRO A 327 18.12 -1.41 15.72
CA PRO A 327 17.72 -2.40 16.70
C PRO A 327 18.92 -3.18 17.23
N GLN A 328 18.83 -3.60 18.49
CA GLN A 328 19.86 -4.42 19.15
C GLN A 328 19.66 -5.92 18.95
N LYS A 329 18.48 -6.33 18.46
CA LYS A 329 18.13 -7.71 18.17
C LYS A 329 17.43 -7.78 16.82
N ASP A 330 17.68 -8.84 16.06
CA ASP A 330 16.90 -9.14 14.86
C ASP A 330 15.44 -9.43 15.25
N ALA A 331 14.50 -9.10 14.36
CA ALA A 331 13.15 -9.63 14.44
C ALA A 331 13.21 -11.17 14.44
N THR A 332 12.31 -11.84 15.17
CA THR A 332 12.35 -13.31 15.29
C THR A 332 12.32 -14.01 13.92
N VAL A 333 11.58 -13.46 12.97
CA VAL A 333 11.56 -13.95 11.57
C VAL A 333 12.93 -13.79 10.91
N VAL A 334 13.59 -12.64 11.05
CA VAL A 334 14.91 -12.38 10.48
C VAL A 334 15.97 -13.29 11.12
N GLU A 335 15.94 -13.47 12.44
CA GLU A 335 16.82 -14.38 13.17
C GLU A 335 16.70 -15.82 12.64
N ARG A 336 15.47 -16.30 12.41
CA ARG A 336 15.21 -17.64 11.84
C ARG A 336 15.74 -17.76 10.41
N LEU A 337 15.54 -16.75 9.57
CA LEU A 337 16.05 -16.74 8.20
C LEU A 337 17.59 -16.79 8.16
N LYS A 338 18.26 -15.94 8.93
CA LYS A 338 19.74 -15.94 9.05
C LYS A 338 20.26 -17.27 9.59
N SER A 339 19.59 -17.85 10.58
CA SER A 339 19.94 -19.17 11.15
C SER A 339 19.80 -20.31 10.13
N ALA A 340 18.80 -20.22 9.25
CA ALA A 340 18.62 -21.13 8.12
C ALA A 340 19.62 -20.88 6.97
N GLY A 341 20.55 -19.94 7.12
CA GLY A 341 21.63 -19.64 6.18
C GLY A 341 21.31 -18.56 5.16
N ALA A 342 20.17 -17.86 5.27
CA ALA A 342 19.84 -16.76 4.35
C ALA A 342 20.76 -15.53 4.57
N ILE A 343 20.95 -14.75 3.52
CA ILE A 343 21.61 -13.44 3.56
C ILE A 343 20.54 -12.37 3.45
N ILE A 344 20.48 -11.45 4.42
CA ILE A 344 19.62 -10.28 4.30
C ILE A 344 20.33 -9.29 3.40
N LEU A 345 19.91 -9.20 2.14
CA LEU A 345 20.60 -8.41 1.11
C LEU A 345 20.36 -6.92 1.33
N ALA A 346 19.12 -6.55 1.59
CA ALA A 346 18.71 -5.16 1.71
C ALA A 346 17.38 -5.01 2.46
N LYS A 347 17.14 -3.80 2.95
CA LYS A 347 15.82 -3.32 3.34
C LYS A 347 15.08 -2.88 2.09
N SER A 348 13.80 -3.26 1.96
CA SER A 348 12.97 -2.83 0.83
C SER A 348 12.04 -1.67 1.20
N SER A 349 11.83 -0.78 0.23
CA SER A 349 10.91 0.35 0.31
C SER A 349 9.48 -0.12 0.59
N MET A 350 8.71 0.74 1.26
CA MET A 350 7.33 0.43 1.66
C MET A 350 6.45 1.66 1.67
N GLY A 351 5.13 1.45 1.75
CA GLY A 351 4.21 2.51 2.17
C GLY A 351 4.51 2.88 3.62
N GLU A 352 4.80 4.15 3.89
CA GLU A 352 5.29 4.64 5.19
C GLU A 352 4.41 4.19 6.36
N LEU A 353 5.04 3.71 7.43
CA LEU A 353 4.39 3.14 8.63
C LEU A 353 3.38 2.03 8.33
N ALA A 354 3.50 1.41 7.15
CA ALA A 354 2.56 0.44 6.60
C ALA A 354 1.13 0.96 6.35
N LEU A 355 0.90 2.28 6.39
CA LEU A 355 -0.43 2.91 6.35
C LEU A 355 -1.11 2.85 4.96
N PHE A 356 -0.37 2.56 3.88
CA PHE A 356 -0.87 2.61 2.49
C PHE A 356 -0.95 1.21 1.87
N PRO A 357 -2.16 0.65 1.67
CA PRO A 357 -2.33 -0.62 0.97
C PRO A 357 -2.35 -0.48 -0.56
N ILE A 358 -2.53 0.74 -1.09
CA ILE A 358 -2.74 1.00 -2.53
C ILE A 358 -1.43 1.34 -3.27
N PHE A 359 -0.48 1.97 -2.59
CA PHE A 359 0.82 2.32 -3.16
C PHE A 359 1.89 2.36 -2.07
N SER A 360 3.14 2.34 -2.48
CA SER A 360 4.29 2.40 -1.58
C SER A 360 5.10 3.65 -1.88
N VAL A 361 5.02 4.62 -0.98
CA VAL A 361 5.83 5.85 -0.97
C VAL A 361 6.08 6.20 0.49
N SER A 362 7.22 6.83 0.77
CA SER A 362 7.61 7.16 2.13
C SER A 362 8.60 8.32 2.18
N SER A 363 8.71 8.97 3.35
CA SER A 363 9.54 10.16 3.54
C SER A 363 11.04 9.88 3.47
N LEU A 364 11.48 8.65 3.78
CA LEU A 364 12.89 8.24 3.71
C LEU A 364 13.23 7.47 2.41
N GLY A 365 12.25 6.84 1.78
CA GLY A 365 12.48 6.05 0.57
C GLY A 365 12.91 6.90 -0.64
N PRO A 366 13.51 6.27 -1.68
CA PRO A 366 14.01 6.98 -2.86
C PRO A 366 12.91 7.54 -3.79
N GLY A 367 11.64 7.42 -3.39
CA GLY A 367 10.47 7.89 -4.12
C GLY A 367 9.33 6.87 -4.09
N ILE A 368 8.33 7.07 -4.94
CA ILE A 368 7.27 6.07 -5.14
C ILE A 368 7.85 4.80 -5.74
N VAL A 369 7.48 3.65 -5.20
CA VAL A 369 7.82 2.33 -5.75
C VAL A 369 6.97 2.08 -6.99
N ARG A 370 7.60 1.64 -8.07
CA ARG A 370 6.94 1.38 -9.36
C ARG A 370 6.75 -0.11 -9.62
N ASN A 371 5.76 -0.45 -10.44
CA ASN A 371 5.49 -1.81 -10.86
C ASN A 371 6.46 -2.22 -11.98
N PRO A 372 7.24 -3.31 -11.83
CA PRO A 372 8.23 -3.68 -12.83
C PRO A 372 7.62 -4.16 -14.17
N TYR A 373 6.34 -4.53 -14.20
CA TYR A 373 5.65 -4.87 -15.47
C TYR A 373 5.27 -3.62 -16.26
N HIS A 374 5.03 -2.51 -15.57
CA HIS A 374 4.77 -1.22 -16.19
C HIS A 374 5.05 -0.08 -15.19
N LEU A 375 6.15 0.66 -15.40
CA LEU A 375 6.66 1.63 -14.43
C LEU A 375 5.70 2.80 -14.14
N GLY A 376 4.72 3.07 -15.01
CA GLY A 376 3.63 4.01 -14.75
C GLY A 376 2.58 3.57 -13.71
N TYR A 377 2.70 2.38 -13.11
CA TYR A 377 1.71 1.83 -12.17
C TYR A 377 2.34 1.50 -10.81
N THR A 378 1.52 1.49 -9.77
CA THR A 378 1.94 1.07 -8.42
C THR A 378 1.93 -0.46 -8.25
N PRO A 379 2.89 -1.04 -7.53
CA PRO A 379 2.89 -2.46 -7.14
C PRO A 379 2.01 -2.71 -5.90
N ALA A 380 0.93 -1.94 -5.68
CA ALA A 380 0.20 -1.89 -4.41
C ALA A 380 1.09 -1.49 -3.21
N GLY A 381 0.55 -1.66 -2.01
CA GLY A 381 1.27 -1.47 -0.77
C GLY A 381 0.75 -2.36 0.37
N SER A 382 1.37 -2.32 1.54
CA SER A 382 2.56 -1.50 1.85
C SER A 382 3.89 -2.19 1.55
N SER A 383 3.94 -3.49 1.19
CA SER A 383 5.20 -4.19 0.86
C SER A 383 5.62 -4.04 -0.62
N GLY A 384 5.40 -2.86 -1.21
CA GLY A 384 5.63 -2.62 -2.63
C GLY A 384 7.08 -2.84 -3.06
N GLY A 385 8.07 -2.42 -2.27
CA GLY A 385 9.49 -2.65 -2.60
C GLY A 385 9.88 -4.11 -2.53
N SER A 386 9.39 -4.87 -1.54
CA SER A 386 9.61 -6.32 -1.47
C SER A 386 9.08 -7.03 -2.71
N ALA A 387 7.87 -6.65 -3.17
CA ALA A 387 7.24 -7.24 -4.35
C ALA A 387 7.93 -6.80 -5.65
N ALA A 388 8.12 -5.50 -5.86
CA ALA A 388 8.75 -4.93 -7.04
C ALA A 388 10.19 -5.46 -7.22
N GLY A 389 11.00 -5.45 -6.15
CA GLY A 389 12.38 -5.95 -6.19
C GLY A 389 12.45 -7.45 -6.48
N THR A 390 11.59 -8.27 -5.87
CA THR A 390 11.57 -9.73 -6.13
C THR A 390 11.11 -10.05 -7.54
N ALA A 391 10.09 -9.34 -8.04
CA ALA A 391 9.57 -9.52 -9.39
C ALA A 391 10.59 -9.11 -10.46
N ALA A 392 11.38 -8.06 -10.20
CA ALA A 392 12.50 -7.59 -11.03
C ALA A 392 13.80 -8.42 -10.86
N ASN A 393 13.79 -9.49 -10.07
CA ASN A 393 14.95 -10.32 -9.75
C ASN A 393 16.11 -9.54 -9.12
N LEU A 394 15.81 -8.59 -8.23
CA LEU A 394 16.82 -7.88 -7.41
C LEU A 394 17.24 -8.68 -6.17
N ALA A 395 16.48 -9.73 -5.85
CA ALA A 395 16.82 -10.77 -4.88
C ALA A 395 16.09 -12.07 -5.23
N LEU A 396 16.45 -13.16 -4.55
CA LEU A 396 15.84 -14.46 -4.78
C LEU A 396 14.44 -14.55 -4.13
N ALA A 397 14.25 -13.93 -2.97
CA ALA A 397 12.97 -13.87 -2.27
C ALA A 397 12.85 -12.57 -1.44
N ALA A 398 11.66 -12.31 -0.91
CA ALA A 398 11.47 -11.23 0.05
C ALA A 398 10.50 -11.59 1.18
N ILE A 399 10.59 -10.83 2.27
CA ILE A 399 9.63 -10.81 3.37
C ILE A 399 8.88 -9.48 3.33
N GLY A 400 7.56 -9.58 3.44
CA GLY A 400 6.67 -8.45 3.68
C GLY A 400 5.91 -8.62 5.00
N SER A 401 5.10 -7.62 5.33
CA SER A 401 4.13 -7.67 6.42
C SER A 401 2.73 -7.46 5.86
N ASP A 402 1.73 -8.16 6.41
CA ASP A 402 0.33 -8.11 6.00
C ASP A 402 -0.57 -7.86 7.21
N THR A 403 -1.22 -6.70 7.24
CA THR A 403 -2.30 -6.36 8.19
C THR A 403 -3.69 -6.60 7.59
N GLY A 404 -3.77 -6.55 6.27
CA GLY A 404 -5.04 -6.52 5.52
C GLY A 404 -4.86 -6.89 4.06
N ASN A 405 -3.79 -6.38 3.44
CA ASN A 405 -3.46 -6.61 2.02
C ASN A 405 -1.96 -6.76 1.77
N SER A 406 -1.13 -6.28 2.69
CA SER A 406 0.20 -5.77 2.36
C SER A 406 1.23 -6.80 1.90
N VAL A 407 0.92 -8.11 1.88
CA VAL A 407 1.70 -9.12 1.14
C VAL A 407 0.97 -9.53 -0.14
N ARG A 408 -0.32 -9.87 -0.03
CA ARG A 408 -1.09 -10.44 -1.16
C ARG A 408 -1.38 -9.43 -2.27
N GLY A 409 -1.72 -8.18 -1.94
CA GLY A 409 -1.93 -7.14 -2.95
C GLY A 409 -0.70 -6.86 -3.78
N PRO A 410 0.46 -6.56 -3.14
CA PRO A 410 1.70 -6.38 -3.88
C PRO A 410 2.09 -7.57 -4.74
N ALA A 411 1.94 -8.80 -4.22
CA ALA A 411 2.18 -10.00 -5.02
C ALA A 411 1.26 -10.11 -6.25
N SER A 412 -0.05 -9.83 -6.08
CA SER A 412 -1.02 -9.83 -7.18
C SER A 412 -0.63 -8.83 -8.28
N HIS A 413 -0.20 -7.62 -7.91
CA HIS A 413 0.15 -6.58 -8.88
C HIS A 413 1.50 -6.81 -9.56
N THR A 414 2.38 -7.66 -9.02
CA THR A 414 3.71 -7.92 -9.58
C THR A 414 3.93 -9.38 -10.00
N ALA A 415 2.84 -10.11 -10.28
CA ALA A 415 2.88 -11.53 -10.68
C ALA A 415 3.78 -12.40 -9.80
N LEU A 416 3.68 -12.23 -8.47
CA LEU A 416 4.36 -13.06 -7.48
C LEU A 416 3.37 -13.98 -6.75
N VAL A 417 3.95 -14.92 -6.04
CA VAL A 417 3.30 -15.64 -4.95
C VAL A 417 3.46 -14.83 -3.67
N GLY A 418 2.35 -14.62 -2.95
CA GLY A 418 2.36 -13.92 -1.67
C GLY A 418 1.49 -14.65 -0.66
N LEU A 419 2.07 -15.09 0.46
CA LEU A 419 1.36 -15.82 1.51
C LEU A 419 1.25 -15.00 2.79
N ARG A 420 0.01 -14.82 3.25
CA ARG A 420 -0.33 -14.38 4.60
C ARG A 420 -0.58 -15.65 5.42
N PRO A 421 0.25 -15.99 6.42
CA PRO A 421 0.01 -17.17 7.25
C PRO A 421 -1.10 -16.91 8.28
N SER A 422 -1.55 -17.97 8.94
CA SER A 422 -2.45 -17.84 10.09
C SER A 422 -1.84 -16.93 11.15
N ILE A 423 -2.69 -16.15 11.79
CA ILE A 423 -2.24 -15.30 12.90
C ILE A 423 -1.77 -16.23 14.04
N GLY A 424 -0.53 -16.01 14.50
CA GLY A 424 0.13 -16.83 15.51
C GLY A 424 1.02 -17.94 14.94
N LEU A 425 1.00 -18.25 13.64
CA LEU A 425 1.95 -19.21 13.06
C LEU A 425 3.38 -18.65 13.02
N VAL A 426 3.51 -17.36 12.71
CA VAL A 426 4.78 -16.65 12.59
C VAL A 426 4.80 -15.49 13.59
N SER A 427 5.92 -15.34 14.29
CA SER A 427 6.11 -14.27 15.27
C SER A 427 6.15 -12.88 14.62
N ARG A 428 5.63 -11.90 15.36
CA ARG A 428 5.61 -10.46 15.03
C ARG A 428 6.68 -9.68 15.82
N SER A 429 7.41 -10.33 16.72
CA SER A 429 8.47 -9.69 17.54
C SER A 429 9.53 -9.01 16.67
N GLY A 430 9.86 -7.77 17.00
CA GLY A 430 10.81 -6.94 16.24
C GLY A 430 10.26 -6.43 14.91
N MET A 431 8.94 -6.43 14.71
CA MET A 431 8.30 -5.76 13.58
C MET A 431 7.63 -4.47 14.07
N ILE A 432 7.89 -3.33 13.44
CA ILE A 432 7.10 -2.11 13.67
C ILE A 432 5.65 -2.43 13.27
N PRO A 433 4.70 -2.41 14.23
CA PRO A 433 3.35 -2.87 13.99
C PRO A 433 2.51 -1.79 13.30
N LEU A 434 1.44 -2.23 12.62
CA LEU A 434 0.33 -1.37 12.22
C LEU A 434 -0.90 -1.71 13.05
N ARG A 435 -1.40 -2.94 13.00
CA ARG A 435 -2.46 -3.42 13.90
C ARG A 435 -2.04 -4.78 14.39
N PHE A 436 -1.40 -4.82 15.55
CA PHE A 436 -0.76 -6.04 16.01
C PHE A 436 -1.74 -7.23 16.04
N ASP A 437 -3.02 -7.01 16.35
CA ASP A 437 -4.08 -8.03 16.35
C ASP A 437 -4.42 -8.63 14.96
N ARG A 438 -3.83 -8.11 13.88
CA ARG A 438 -3.97 -8.55 12.48
C ARG A 438 -2.64 -8.70 11.76
N ASP A 439 -1.57 -8.13 12.28
CA ASP A 439 -0.28 -8.15 11.63
C ASP A 439 0.28 -9.57 11.57
N THR A 440 0.94 -9.87 10.44
CA THR A 440 1.75 -11.07 10.29
C THR A 440 2.83 -10.84 9.24
N ALA A 441 3.95 -11.55 9.37
CA ALA A 441 4.99 -11.59 8.35
C ALA A 441 4.64 -12.63 7.28
N GLY A 442 4.93 -12.33 6.02
CA GLY A 442 4.61 -13.22 4.90
C GLY A 442 5.68 -13.22 3.80
N PRO A 443 5.96 -14.37 3.19
CA PRO A 443 6.89 -14.44 2.07
C PRO A 443 6.28 -13.86 0.79
N LEU A 444 7.15 -13.28 -0.04
CA LEU A 444 6.92 -12.81 -1.40
C LEU A 444 7.95 -13.50 -2.29
N THR A 445 7.51 -14.40 -3.16
CA THR A 445 8.40 -15.23 -3.98
C THR A 445 7.88 -15.38 -5.41
N ARG A 446 8.76 -15.83 -6.32
CA ARG A 446 8.36 -16.13 -7.71
C ARG A 446 7.63 -17.46 -7.85
N THR A 447 7.86 -18.39 -6.91
CA THR A 447 7.26 -19.74 -6.93
C THR A 447 6.62 -20.12 -5.60
N VAL A 448 5.61 -20.99 -5.64
CA VAL A 448 4.96 -21.56 -4.44
C VAL A 448 5.94 -22.44 -3.65
N GLU A 449 6.86 -23.13 -4.32
CA GLU A 449 7.90 -23.91 -3.64
C GLU A 449 8.82 -23.03 -2.77
N ASP A 450 9.29 -21.89 -3.31
CA ASP A 450 10.10 -20.97 -2.54
C ASP A 450 9.30 -20.38 -1.36
N THR A 451 8.01 -20.07 -1.56
CA THR A 451 7.11 -19.65 -0.47
C THR A 451 7.03 -20.72 0.63
N ALA A 452 6.89 -21.99 0.28
CA ALA A 452 6.83 -23.10 1.24
C ALA A 452 8.15 -23.25 2.02
N ARG A 453 9.29 -23.10 1.35
CA ARG A 453 10.63 -23.12 1.98
C ARG A 453 10.78 -22.02 3.02
N LEU A 454 10.40 -20.79 2.66
CA LEU A 454 10.44 -19.66 3.58
C LEU A 454 9.49 -19.89 4.77
N LEU A 455 8.25 -20.30 4.54
CA LEU A 455 7.28 -20.52 5.61
C LEU A 455 7.76 -21.59 6.62
N THR A 456 8.38 -22.67 6.14
CA THR A 456 8.98 -23.70 7.01
C THR A 456 10.02 -23.15 7.96
N VAL A 457 10.78 -22.12 7.55
CA VAL A 457 11.77 -21.46 8.40
C VAL A 457 11.13 -20.41 9.31
N MET A 458 10.12 -19.69 8.83
CA MET A 458 9.50 -18.57 9.55
C MET A 458 8.61 -19.01 10.72
N GLN A 459 7.93 -20.15 10.59
CA GLN A 459 6.94 -20.62 11.58
C GLN A 459 7.55 -20.93 12.95
N GLY A 460 6.68 -20.95 13.97
CA GLY A 460 6.98 -21.57 15.26
C GLY A 460 6.80 -20.63 16.45
N PHE A 461 6.67 -21.23 17.63
CA PHE A 461 6.48 -20.55 18.91
C PHE A 461 7.57 -19.52 19.21
N ASP A 462 7.18 -18.35 19.70
CA ASP A 462 8.05 -17.30 20.21
C ASP A 462 7.49 -16.76 21.53
N PRO A 463 8.17 -16.94 22.67
CA PRO A 463 7.70 -16.41 23.95
C PRO A 463 7.62 -14.88 23.99
N GLY A 464 8.29 -14.17 23.07
CA GLY A 464 8.15 -12.72 22.90
C GLY A 464 6.87 -12.29 22.18
N ASP A 465 6.11 -13.24 21.62
CA ASP A 465 4.86 -12.97 20.92
C ASP A 465 3.74 -13.88 21.48
N ASN A 466 2.85 -13.27 22.27
CA ASN A 466 1.74 -13.98 22.92
C ASN A 466 0.79 -14.69 21.93
N LEU A 467 0.64 -14.21 20.69
CA LEU A 467 -0.23 -14.88 19.71
C LEU A 467 0.33 -16.20 19.21
N THR A 468 1.64 -16.44 19.36
CA THR A 468 2.24 -17.73 18.98
C THR A 468 2.00 -18.84 20.00
N HIS A 469 1.47 -18.54 21.19
CA HIS A 469 1.04 -19.54 22.17
C HIS A 469 -0.05 -20.48 21.65
N VAL A 470 -0.78 -20.07 20.60
CA VAL A 470 -1.70 -20.95 19.87
C VAL A 470 -1.01 -22.21 19.33
N LEU A 471 0.32 -22.18 19.15
CA LEU A 471 1.12 -23.34 18.72
C LEU A 471 1.52 -24.26 19.88
N SER A 472 1.42 -23.82 21.14
CA SER A 472 1.78 -24.61 22.32
C SER A 472 0.98 -25.92 22.46
N PRO A 473 -0.33 -25.99 22.14
CA PRO A 473 -1.09 -27.24 22.13
C PRO A 473 -0.81 -28.12 20.91
N HIS A 474 -0.28 -27.55 19.82
CA HIS A 474 -0.21 -28.24 18.54
C HIS A 474 1.06 -29.07 18.34
N ASN A 475 2.11 -28.92 19.15
CA ASN A 475 3.38 -29.70 19.13
C ASN A 475 4.07 -29.84 17.74
N ASP A 476 3.54 -29.19 16.70
CA ASP A 476 3.91 -29.34 15.30
C ASP A 476 4.69 -28.11 14.83
N SER A 477 5.49 -27.50 15.71
CA SER A 477 6.28 -26.30 15.41
C SER A 477 7.43 -26.53 14.41
N ASN A 478 7.38 -27.62 13.62
CA ASN A 478 8.41 -28.04 12.66
C ASN A 478 7.79 -28.68 11.38
N VAL A 479 6.63 -28.22 10.93
CA VAL A 479 6.08 -28.64 9.62
C VAL A 479 7.02 -28.25 8.48
N ASN A 480 7.45 -29.24 7.69
CA ASN A 480 8.14 -28.98 6.43
C ASN A 480 7.11 -28.91 5.30
N TYR A 481 6.74 -27.70 4.91
CA TYR A 481 5.73 -27.41 3.90
C TYR A 481 6.15 -27.78 2.47
N VAL A 482 7.45 -27.99 2.24
CA VAL A 482 7.97 -28.43 0.92
C VAL A 482 7.63 -29.89 0.64
N ARG A 483 7.61 -30.74 1.68
CA ARG A 483 7.46 -32.20 1.52
C ARG A 483 6.14 -32.64 0.87
N ASN A 484 5.09 -31.84 1.02
CA ASN A 484 3.75 -32.18 0.58
C ASN A 484 3.33 -31.46 -0.71
N LEU A 485 4.24 -30.74 -1.36
CA LEU A 485 3.96 -30.10 -2.64
C LEU A 485 3.84 -31.17 -3.73
N THR A 486 2.68 -31.22 -4.39
CA THR A 486 2.39 -32.18 -5.44
C THR A 486 1.63 -31.53 -6.59
N LYS A 487 2.00 -31.87 -7.83
CA LYS A 487 1.29 -31.42 -9.03
C LYS A 487 -0.16 -31.93 -9.08
N ASN A 488 -0.50 -32.95 -8.28
CA ASN A 488 -1.85 -33.50 -8.17
C ASN A 488 -2.68 -32.87 -7.05
N GLY A 489 -2.20 -31.81 -6.38
CA GLY A 489 -2.86 -31.21 -5.22
C GLY A 489 -4.29 -30.72 -5.44
N LEU A 490 -4.69 -30.52 -6.71
CA LEU A 490 -6.05 -30.13 -7.09
C LEU A 490 -6.98 -31.33 -7.37
N LYS A 491 -6.47 -32.56 -7.57
CA LYS A 491 -7.31 -33.72 -7.86
C LYS A 491 -8.24 -34.02 -6.69
N GLY A 492 -9.54 -33.87 -6.93
CA GLY A 492 -10.56 -34.09 -5.91
C GLY A 492 -10.69 -32.95 -4.90
N ALA A 493 -9.87 -31.89 -5.02
CA ALA A 493 -10.01 -30.70 -4.20
C ALA A 493 -11.33 -29.99 -4.52
N ARG A 494 -12.03 -29.51 -3.50
CA ARG A 494 -13.30 -28.80 -3.64
C ARG A 494 -13.08 -27.32 -3.35
N ILE A 495 -13.24 -26.52 -4.38
CA ILE A 495 -12.88 -25.10 -4.36
C ILE A 495 -14.15 -24.25 -4.38
N GLY A 496 -14.41 -23.52 -3.30
CA GLY A 496 -15.58 -22.64 -3.18
C GLY A 496 -15.32 -21.26 -3.79
N VAL A 497 -16.13 -20.83 -4.74
CA VAL A 497 -16.08 -19.46 -5.27
C VAL A 497 -16.86 -18.56 -4.33
N LEU A 498 -16.17 -17.61 -3.69
CA LEU A 498 -16.78 -16.77 -2.66
C LEU A 498 -17.81 -15.81 -3.26
N ALA A 499 -19.08 -16.00 -2.90
CA ALA A 499 -20.19 -15.22 -3.42
C ALA A 499 -20.10 -13.73 -3.03
N GLY A 500 -20.38 -12.87 -4.00
CA GLY A 500 -20.32 -11.41 -3.91
C GLY A 500 -18.92 -10.79 -4.08
N VAL A 501 -17.83 -11.53 -3.84
CA VAL A 501 -16.44 -11.00 -3.96
C VAL A 501 -15.85 -11.29 -5.33
N GLU A 502 -16.29 -12.36 -5.97
CA GLU A 502 -15.89 -12.79 -7.31
C GLU A 502 -16.27 -11.78 -8.39
N ASN A 503 -17.37 -11.03 -8.19
CA ASN A 503 -17.86 -10.04 -9.13
C ASN A 503 -18.54 -8.87 -8.41
N LEU A 504 -17.74 -7.85 -8.09
CA LEU A 504 -18.22 -6.60 -7.52
C LEU A 504 -18.73 -5.68 -8.64
N PRO A 505 -19.71 -4.80 -8.39
CA PRO A 505 -20.20 -3.82 -9.36
C PRO A 505 -19.11 -3.00 -10.08
N GLU A 506 -17.98 -2.77 -9.42
CA GLU A 506 -16.83 -2.03 -9.91
C GLU A 506 -15.67 -2.88 -10.40
N SER A 507 -15.87 -4.20 -10.48
CA SER A 507 -14.89 -5.13 -11.02
C SER A 507 -14.59 -4.80 -12.48
N ASP A 508 -13.30 -4.85 -12.82
CA ASP A 508 -12.81 -4.65 -14.17
C ASP A 508 -13.04 -5.90 -15.03
N GLY A 509 -13.46 -5.69 -16.28
CA GLY A 509 -13.81 -6.78 -17.19
C GLY A 509 -12.63 -7.72 -17.52
N GLU A 510 -11.42 -7.20 -17.63
CA GLU A 510 -10.24 -8.02 -17.92
C GLU A 510 -9.85 -8.88 -16.71
N ILE A 511 -9.96 -8.32 -15.49
CA ILE A 511 -9.72 -9.06 -14.24
C ILE A 511 -10.77 -10.17 -14.06
N LEU A 512 -12.04 -9.89 -14.35
CA LEU A 512 -13.11 -10.90 -14.33
C LEU A 512 -12.88 -12.01 -15.38
N SER A 513 -12.39 -11.66 -16.57
CA SER A 513 -12.03 -12.65 -17.59
C SER A 513 -10.90 -13.56 -17.11
N GLN A 514 -9.83 -12.98 -16.57
CA GLN A 514 -8.72 -13.75 -15.98
C GLN A 514 -9.18 -14.66 -14.85
N PHE A 515 -10.07 -14.19 -13.97
CA PHE A 515 -10.63 -15.00 -12.90
C PHE A 515 -11.46 -16.17 -13.44
N THR A 516 -12.28 -15.91 -14.46
CA THR A 516 -13.08 -16.95 -15.13
C THR A 516 -12.20 -18.03 -15.76
N GLU A 517 -11.13 -17.62 -16.44
CA GLU A 517 -10.11 -18.55 -16.97
C GLU A 517 -9.43 -19.33 -15.85
N ALA A 518 -9.10 -18.69 -14.73
CA ALA A 518 -8.47 -19.35 -13.60
C ALA A 518 -9.37 -20.42 -12.95
N LEU A 519 -10.69 -20.20 -12.89
CA LEU A 519 -11.64 -21.23 -12.47
C LEU A 519 -11.69 -22.42 -13.44
N ALA A 520 -11.60 -22.15 -14.75
CA ALA A 520 -11.52 -23.20 -15.76
C ALA A 520 -10.21 -24.00 -15.64
N ASP A 521 -9.08 -23.32 -15.41
CA ASP A 521 -7.77 -23.94 -15.17
C ASP A 521 -7.81 -24.85 -13.92
N LEU A 522 -8.44 -24.39 -12.83
CA LEU A 522 -8.64 -25.19 -11.62
C LEU A 522 -9.46 -26.45 -11.88
N ALA A 523 -10.57 -26.33 -12.61
CA ALA A 523 -11.40 -27.47 -12.99
C ALA A 523 -10.63 -28.46 -13.88
N ALA A 524 -9.89 -27.95 -14.86
CA ALA A 524 -9.06 -28.76 -15.76
C ALA A 524 -7.93 -29.50 -15.02
N ALA A 525 -7.39 -28.91 -13.96
CA ALA A 525 -6.40 -29.54 -13.07
C ALA A 525 -7.01 -30.58 -12.11
N GLY A 526 -8.33 -30.79 -12.12
CA GLY A 526 -9.01 -31.86 -11.40
C GLY A 526 -9.76 -31.43 -10.14
N ALA A 527 -9.89 -30.13 -9.89
CA ALA A 527 -10.71 -29.63 -8.78
C ALA A 527 -12.20 -29.59 -9.15
N THR A 528 -13.05 -29.76 -8.14
CA THR A 528 -14.49 -29.49 -8.26
C THR A 528 -14.76 -28.05 -7.83
N ILE A 529 -15.26 -27.22 -8.75
CA ILE A 529 -15.64 -25.84 -8.47
C ILE A 529 -17.04 -25.81 -7.88
N ILE A 530 -17.19 -25.21 -6.70
CA ILE A 530 -18.47 -24.98 -6.02
C ILE A 530 -18.82 -23.50 -6.17
N PRO A 531 -19.69 -23.13 -7.12
CA PRO A 531 -20.09 -21.74 -7.32
C PRO A 531 -20.95 -21.24 -6.16
N ASP A 532 -21.04 -19.92 -6.01
CA ASP A 532 -21.92 -19.25 -5.02
C ASP A 532 -21.71 -19.74 -3.57
N PHE A 533 -20.46 -19.97 -3.18
CA PHE A 533 -20.15 -20.36 -1.81
C PHE A 533 -20.42 -19.19 -0.85
N LYS A 534 -21.30 -19.42 0.12
CA LYS A 534 -21.75 -18.44 1.13
C LYS A 534 -21.35 -18.85 2.54
N ILE A 535 -20.84 -17.88 3.29
CA ILE A 535 -20.57 -18.00 4.71
C ILE A 535 -21.89 -17.74 5.46
N LYS A 536 -22.55 -18.80 5.93
CA LYS A 536 -23.92 -18.71 6.44
C LYS A 536 -24.02 -18.35 7.92
N GLY A 537 -25.05 -17.56 8.24
CA GLY A 537 -25.49 -17.23 9.60
C GLY A 537 -24.63 -16.21 10.35
N ASN A 538 -25.29 -15.45 11.23
CA ASN A 538 -24.66 -14.58 12.23
C ASN A 538 -25.62 -14.31 13.41
N SER A 539 -25.10 -13.86 14.54
CA SER A 539 -25.84 -13.62 15.78
C SER A 539 -26.70 -12.36 15.76
N LEU A 540 -26.51 -11.48 14.76
CA LEU A 540 -27.22 -10.20 14.63
C LEU A 540 -28.42 -10.26 13.68
N GLY A 541 -28.75 -11.43 13.09
CA GLY A 541 -29.97 -11.60 12.28
C GLY A 541 -30.00 -12.86 11.41
N THR A 542 -30.94 -12.91 10.47
CA THR A 542 -31.14 -14.07 9.57
C THR A 542 -30.29 -14.06 8.30
N ARG A 543 -29.42 -13.06 8.12
CA ARG A 543 -28.65 -12.86 6.88
C ARG A 543 -27.32 -13.64 6.91
N ASP A 544 -26.86 -14.07 5.75
CA ASP A 544 -25.52 -14.64 5.58
C ASP A 544 -24.47 -13.53 5.51
N TRP A 545 -23.19 -13.87 5.64
CA TRP A 545 -22.09 -12.93 5.39
C TRP A 545 -21.94 -12.76 3.88
N ASP A 546 -22.14 -11.53 3.41
CA ASP A 546 -21.99 -11.12 2.02
C ASP A 546 -21.24 -9.78 1.93
N VAL A 547 -21.00 -9.27 0.72
CA VAL A 547 -20.31 -7.98 0.50
C VAL A 547 -21.16 -6.75 0.83
N ASN A 548 -22.25 -6.95 1.59
CA ASN A 548 -23.38 -6.07 1.84
C ASN A 548 -23.15 -4.57 1.57
N ARG A 549 -23.65 -4.09 0.43
CA ARG A 549 -23.57 -2.66 0.06
C ARG A 549 -24.76 -1.83 0.49
N ASN A 550 -25.83 -2.46 0.98
CA ASN A 550 -27.07 -1.77 1.36
C ASN A 550 -27.10 -1.36 2.83
N GLY A 551 -26.05 -1.65 3.61
CA GLY A 551 -25.91 -1.26 5.01
C GLY A 551 -26.78 -2.08 5.98
N GLU A 552 -27.30 -3.23 5.56
CA GLU A 552 -28.14 -4.07 6.41
C GLU A 552 -27.60 -5.51 6.52
N GLY A 553 -26.69 -5.79 7.45
CA GLY A 553 -26.16 -7.14 7.72
C GLY A 553 -24.65 -7.16 7.96
N PRO A 554 -24.04 -8.33 8.21
CA PRO A 554 -22.57 -8.45 8.23
C PRO A 554 -22.00 -8.24 6.82
N ALA A 555 -21.23 -7.16 6.64
CA ALA A 555 -20.54 -6.86 5.39
C ALA A 555 -19.10 -7.39 5.41
N LEU A 556 -18.73 -8.17 4.39
CA LEU A 556 -17.34 -8.49 4.10
C LEU A 556 -16.59 -7.21 3.68
N GLY A 557 -15.54 -6.85 4.41
CA GLY A 557 -14.53 -5.89 3.98
C GLY A 557 -14.91 -4.42 3.78
N GLN A 558 -16.11 -3.96 4.14
CA GLN A 558 -16.44 -2.54 4.00
C GLN A 558 -15.97 -1.72 5.20
N TRP A 559 -14.93 -0.92 4.98
CA TRP A 559 -14.39 0.07 5.93
C TRP A 559 -15.41 1.16 6.34
N PHE A 560 -16.53 1.31 5.62
CA PHE A 560 -17.40 2.50 5.73
C PHE A 560 -18.93 2.27 5.69
N ALA A 561 -19.47 1.05 5.71
CA ALA A 561 -20.92 0.83 5.52
C ALA A 561 -21.72 0.62 6.79
N ALA A 562 -22.79 1.42 6.99
CA ALA A 562 -23.81 1.31 8.05
C ALA A 562 -23.95 -0.08 8.74
N GLY A 563 -23.64 -0.27 10.03
CA GLY A 563 -24.04 -1.53 10.72
C GLY A 563 -23.21 -1.93 11.95
N LYS A 564 -23.76 -2.82 12.79
CA LYS A 564 -23.11 -3.33 14.02
C LYS A 564 -21.81 -4.12 13.78
N TRP A 565 -21.57 -4.59 12.55
CA TRP A 565 -20.35 -5.30 12.14
C TRP A 565 -19.25 -4.38 11.57
N GLN A 566 -19.54 -3.07 11.39
CA GLN A 566 -18.49 -2.06 11.12
C GLN A 566 -17.42 -2.05 12.22
N ASP A 567 -17.80 -2.46 13.43
CA ASP A 567 -16.99 -2.29 14.63
C ASP A 567 -15.76 -3.22 14.65
N ILE A 568 -15.80 -4.37 13.93
CA ILE A 568 -14.59 -5.17 13.68
C ILE A 568 -13.50 -4.27 13.06
N TRP A 569 -13.84 -3.32 12.19
CA TRP A 569 -12.89 -2.40 11.58
C TRP A 569 -12.55 -1.18 12.44
N LYS A 570 -13.50 -0.70 13.26
CA LYS A 570 -13.32 0.47 14.13
C LYS A 570 -12.33 0.25 15.28
N CYS A 571 -11.97 -0.99 15.56
CA CYS A 571 -10.95 -1.32 16.56
C CYS A 571 -9.54 -0.96 16.07
N SER A 572 -9.17 0.30 16.28
CA SER A 572 -7.93 0.92 15.82
C SER A 572 -6.95 1.26 16.93
N TRP A 573 -7.32 0.99 18.19
CA TRP A 573 -6.46 1.26 19.35
C TRP A 573 -5.10 0.56 19.28
N THR A 574 -5.04 -0.56 18.55
CA THR A 574 -3.83 -1.35 18.35
C THR A 574 -2.75 -0.64 17.53
N ILE A 575 -3.10 0.40 16.76
CA ILE A 575 -2.12 1.19 15.99
C ILE A 575 -1.23 1.99 16.94
N ARG A 576 -1.84 2.85 17.75
CA ARG A 576 -1.10 3.73 18.65
C ARG A 576 -0.47 2.94 19.80
N ALA A 577 -1.17 1.94 20.34
CA ALA A 577 -0.63 1.09 21.40
C ALA A 577 0.59 0.27 20.92
N GLY A 578 0.49 -0.39 19.76
CA GLY A 578 1.58 -1.19 19.22
C GLY A 578 2.81 -0.35 18.89
N PHE A 579 2.63 0.81 18.26
CA PHE A 579 3.76 1.71 17.98
C PHE A 579 4.43 2.21 19.27
N LEU A 580 3.63 2.57 20.29
CA LEU A 580 4.15 2.99 21.58
C LEU A 580 4.97 1.88 22.25
N GLU A 581 4.47 0.64 22.26
CA GLU A 581 5.17 -0.51 22.81
C GLU A 581 6.50 -0.78 22.07
N TYR A 582 6.49 -0.75 20.74
CA TYR A 582 7.70 -0.93 19.93
C TYR A 582 8.75 0.14 20.24
N ILE A 583 8.36 1.41 20.24
CA ILE A 583 9.28 2.54 20.46
C ILE A 583 9.82 2.56 21.88
N GLN A 584 9.04 2.19 22.90
CA GLN A 584 9.52 2.08 24.28
C GLN A 584 10.65 1.05 24.45
N ASN A 585 10.70 0.04 23.58
CA ASN A 585 11.75 -0.97 23.56
C ASN A 585 12.90 -0.65 22.58
N SER A 586 12.82 0.49 21.87
CA SER A 586 13.86 0.94 20.94
C SER A 586 14.99 1.70 21.65
N THR A 587 16.09 1.94 20.94
CA THR A 587 17.26 2.70 21.45
C THR A 587 17.16 4.20 21.20
N ILE A 588 16.19 4.64 20.39
CA ILE A 588 16.04 6.04 20.01
C ILE A 588 15.22 6.81 21.07
N THR A 589 15.53 8.10 21.22
CA THR A 589 14.81 8.98 22.16
C THR A 589 13.66 9.76 21.53
N PHE A 590 13.62 9.79 20.19
CA PHE A 590 12.59 10.44 19.40
C PHE A 590 12.39 9.66 18.10
N PRO A 591 11.14 9.49 17.62
CA PRO A 591 9.88 9.89 18.25
C PRO A 591 9.56 9.02 19.48
N ARG A 592 8.75 9.51 20.41
CA ARG A 592 8.30 8.74 21.60
C ARG A 592 6.97 8.02 21.38
N ASN A 593 6.20 8.45 20.38
CA ASN A 593 4.89 7.93 20.03
C ASN A 593 4.45 8.48 18.66
N LEU A 594 3.33 8.01 18.10
CA LEU A 594 2.85 8.46 16.78
C LEU A 594 2.54 9.96 16.70
N ARG A 595 2.11 10.59 17.80
CA ARG A 595 1.76 12.01 17.83
C ARG A 595 2.99 12.89 17.62
N ASP A 596 4.14 12.49 18.16
CA ASP A 596 5.41 13.21 17.93
C ASP A 596 5.73 13.30 16.42
N LEU A 597 5.51 12.23 15.63
CA LEU A 597 5.74 12.28 14.17
C LEU A 597 4.72 13.21 13.49
N PHE A 598 3.46 13.13 13.90
CA PHE A 598 2.36 13.90 13.31
C PHE A 598 2.50 15.41 13.54
N GLU A 599 2.77 15.82 14.78
CA GLU A 599 2.91 17.23 15.17
C GLU A 599 4.16 17.88 14.55
N GLN A 600 5.22 17.10 14.34
CA GLN A 600 6.46 17.59 13.72
C GLN A 600 6.45 17.53 12.19
N GLY A 601 5.41 16.97 11.57
CA GLY A 601 5.35 16.83 10.11
C GLY A 601 6.40 15.87 9.53
N LEU A 602 6.93 14.93 10.32
CA LEU A 602 8.03 14.03 9.94
C LEU A 602 7.51 12.76 9.26
N TYR A 603 6.68 12.95 8.23
CA TYR A 603 6.09 11.87 7.44
C TYR A 603 5.78 12.39 6.03
N HIS A 604 5.64 11.47 5.07
CA HIS A 604 5.31 11.82 3.70
C HIS A 604 3.87 12.37 3.61
N PRO A 605 3.61 13.46 2.87
CA PRO A 605 2.28 14.09 2.79
C PRO A 605 1.15 13.15 2.36
N ALA A 606 1.44 12.17 1.49
CA ALA A 606 0.48 11.13 1.10
C ALA A 606 -0.11 10.35 2.30
N GLY A 607 0.58 10.38 3.45
CA GLY A 607 0.15 9.75 4.68
C GLY A 607 -0.55 10.61 5.71
N HIS A 608 -0.73 11.90 5.42
CA HIS A 608 -1.34 12.83 6.38
C HIS A 608 -2.68 12.33 6.92
N GLN A 609 -3.62 11.98 6.05
CA GLN A 609 -4.96 11.55 6.48
C GLN A 609 -4.92 10.25 7.29
N ALA A 610 -4.15 9.25 6.84
CA ALA A 610 -4.04 7.96 7.53
C ALA A 610 -3.36 8.11 8.90
N LEU A 611 -2.28 8.90 8.98
CA LEU A 611 -1.58 9.18 10.22
C LEU A 611 -2.42 10.05 11.17
N GLN A 612 -3.17 11.02 10.65
CA GLN A 612 -4.12 11.82 11.43
C GLN A 612 -5.14 10.90 12.10
N LEU A 613 -5.76 9.98 11.36
CA LEU A 613 -6.67 9.00 11.94
C LEU A 613 -5.96 8.15 13.03
N ALA A 614 -4.77 7.62 12.72
CA ALA A 614 -3.99 6.81 13.65
C ALA A 614 -3.61 7.53 14.96
N VAL A 615 -3.37 8.85 14.93
CA VAL A 615 -3.02 9.64 16.12
C VAL A 615 -4.21 9.95 17.01
N HIS A 616 -5.42 9.97 16.43
CA HIS A 616 -6.67 10.16 17.18
C HIS A 616 -7.22 8.85 17.75
N ASP A 617 -6.64 7.71 17.36
CA ASP A 617 -7.01 6.43 17.94
C ASP A 617 -6.65 6.36 19.44
N PRO A 618 -7.50 5.71 20.25
CA PRO A 618 -7.21 5.51 21.67
C PRO A 618 -6.03 4.54 21.84
N VAL A 619 -5.38 4.53 23.01
CA VAL A 619 -4.30 3.57 23.33
C VAL A 619 -4.79 2.32 24.06
N ALA A 620 -6.09 2.25 24.30
CA ALA A 620 -6.78 1.13 24.93
C ALA A 620 -8.21 1.05 24.38
N PRO A 621 -8.87 -0.11 24.44
CA PRO A 621 -10.29 -0.22 24.15
C PRO A 621 -11.11 0.78 24.98
N SER A 622 -12.11 1.42 24.37
CA SER A 622 -13.05 2.27 25.10
C SER A 622 -13.92 1.42 26.02
N THR A 623 -13.99 1.78 27.31
CA THR A 623 -14.93 1.15 28.26
C THR A 623 -16.38 1.59 28.03
N GLN A 624 -16.61 2.57 27.17
CA GLN A 624 -17.95 3.09 26.81
C GLN A 624 -18.48 2.50 25.51
N ASP A 625 -17.70 1.67 24.80
CA ASP A 625 -18.17 1.02 23.58
C ASP A 625 -19.18 -0.08 23.92
N GLN A 626 -20.46 0.20 23.65
CA GLN A 626 -21.56 -0.74 23.84
C GLN A 626 -21.71 -1.71 22.65
N SER A 627 -20.77 -1.70 21.69
CA SER A 627 -20.78 -2.63 20.59
C SER A 627 -20.70 -4.08 21.07
N PRO A 628 -21.48 -5.02 20.46
CA PRO A 628 -21.28 -6.44 20.69
C PRO A 628 -19.90 -6.92 20.19
N CYS A 629 -19.26 -6.19 19.26
CA CYS A 629 -17.92 -6.45 18.79
C CYS A 629 -16.92 -5.66 19.64
N GLN A 630 -16.47 -6.26 20.75
CA GLN A 630 -15.44 -5.67 21.60
C GLN A 630 -14.10 -5.66 20.87
N CYS A 631 -13.31 -4.58 21.04
CA CYS A 631 -11.99 -4.42 20.44
C CYS A 631 -10.89 -5.28 21.11
N GLY A 632 -11.12 -6.58 21.23
CA GLY A 632 -10.17 -7.55 21.77
C GLY A 632 -9.22 -8.15 20.72
N THR A 633 -8.38 -9.08 21.15
CA THR A 633 -7.55 -9.89 20.23
C THR A 633 -8.41 -10.82 19.36
N LEU A 634 -7.79 -11.54 18.41
CA LEU A 634 -8.47 -12.52 17.56
C LEU A 634 -9.30 -13.55 18.34
N GLU A 635 -8.87 -13.91 19.55
CA GLU A 635 -9.56 -14.90 20.40
C GLU A 635 -10.57 -14.30 21.37
N GLU A 636 -10.49 -13.00 21.65
CA GLU A 636 -11.32 -12.32 22.63
C GLU A 636 -12.47 -11.54 21.98
N ASP A 637 -12.26 -11.04 20.76
CA ASP A 637 -13.29 -10.35 20.00
C ASP A 637 -14.36 -11.34 19.54
N MET A 638 -15.52 -11.30 20.22
CA MET A 638 -16.65 -12.20 19.95
C MET A 638 -17.11 -12.19 18.49
N CYS A 639 -17.02 -11.04 17.82
CA CYS A 639 -17.44 -10.89 16.44
C CYS A 639 -16.46 -11.57 15.48
N ARG A 640 -15.15 -11.44 15.72
CA ARG A 640 -14.13 -12.17 14.96
C ARG A 640 -14.21 -13.67 15.18
N VAL A 641 -14.39 -14.10 16.44
CA VAL A 641 -14.58 -15.51 16.81
C VAL A 641 -15.80 -16.09 16.11
N GLU A 642 -16.93 -15.38 16.14
CA GLU A 642 -18.13 -15.80 15.45
C GLU A 642 -17.92 -15.89 13.93
N PHE A 643 -17.33 -14.87 13.32
CA PHE A 643 -17.07 -14.85 11.88
C PHE A 643 -16.23 -16.06 11.46
N ARG A 644 -15.14 -16.32 12.19
CA ARG A 644 -14.27 -17.49 11.97
C ARG A 644 -15.04 -18.81 12.12
N ASN A 645 -15.88 -18.92 13.14
CA ASN A 645 -16.67 -20.13 13.38
C ASN A 645 -17.68 -20.38 12.25
N ASN A 646 -18.36 -19.34 11.77
CA ASN A 646 -19.34 -19.46 10.68
C ASN A 646 -18.66 -19.74 9.33
N LEU A 647 -17.47 -19.18 9.09
CA LEU A 647 -16.62 -19.56 7.96
C LEU A 647 -16.29 -21.05 7.99
N ILE A 648 -15.72 -21.54 9.10
CA ILE A 648 -15.34 -22.96 9.25
C ILE A 648 -16.55 -23.88 9.11
N LYS A 649 -17.67 -23.55 9.78
CA LYS A 649 -18.93 -24.32 9.67
C LYS A 649 -19.45 -24.38 8.23
N SER A 650 -19.40 -23.26 7.51
CA SER A 650 -19.86 -23.21 6.12
C SER A 650 -18.95 -24.01 5.19
N MET A 651 -17.62 -23.89 5.35
CA MET A 651 -16.67 -24.72 4.60
C MET A 651 -16.86 -26.21 4.91
N ASN A 652 -17.14 -26.58 6.16
CA ASN A 652 -17.39 -27.98 6.54
C ASN A 652 -18.71 -28.51 5.96
N ARG A 653 -19.78 -27.71 6.00
CA ARG A 653 -21.09 -28.05 5.44
C ARG A 653 -21.00 -28.40 3.95
N ASP A 654 -20.29 -27.59 3.19
CA ASP A 654 -20.22 -27.73 1.73
C ASP A 654 -19.00 -28.56 1.27
N HIS A 655 -18.24 -29.09 2.23
CA HIS A 655 -17.01 -29.84 2.02
C HIS A 655 -15.99 -29.06 1.18
N ILE A 656 -15.70 -27.81 1.55
CA ILE A 656 -14.74 -26.94 0.86
C ILE A 656 -13.34 -27.13 1.44
N ASP A 657 -12.35 -27.34 0.58
CA ASP A 657 -10.93 -27.41 0.96
C ASP A 657 -10.32 -26.01 1.02
N ALA A 658 -10.59 -25.18 0.01
CA ALA A 658 -10.18 -23.78 -0.06
C ALA A 658 -11.25 -22.92 -0.76
N ILE A 659 -11.30 -21.65 -0.39
CA ILE A 659 -12.14 -20.63 -1.03
C ILE A 659 -11.28 -19.82 -1.99
N VAL A 660 -11.85 -19.39 -3.13
CA VAL A 660 -11.18 -18.56 -4.13
C VAL A 660 -11.96 -17.30 -4.50
N TYR A 661 -11.21 -16.24 -4.81
CA TYR A 661 -11.67 -14.97 -5.35
C TYR A 661 -10.49 -14.18 -5.95
N PRO A 662 -10.73 -13.17 -6.82
CA PRO A 662 -9.67 -12.28 -7.26
C PRO A 662 -9.02 -11.57 -6.08
N THR A 663 -7.70 -11.52 -6.02
CA THR A 663 -6.98 -10.79 -4.95
C THR A 663 -7.30 -9.31 -4.99
N TRP A 664 -7.44 -8.79 -6.20
CA TRP A 664 -7.96 -7.48 -6.54
C TRP A 664 -8.97 -7.62 -7.69
N SER A 665 -10.03 -6.81 -7.65
CA SER A 665 -11.07 -6.73 -8.69
C SER A 665 -10.76 -5.71 -9.79
N ARG A 666 -9.68 -4.95 -9.66
CA ARG A 666 -9.22 -3.98 -10.65
C ARG A 666 -7.72 -4.16 -10.93
N PRO A 667 -7.21 -3.74 -12.11
CA PRO A 667 -5.78 -3.78 -12.41
C PRO A 667 -4.94 -2.93 -11.42
N PRO A 668 -3.61 -2.99 -11.46
CA PRO A 668 -2.76 -2.02 -10.77
C PRO A 668 -3.19 -0.57 -11.04
N LEU A 669 -3.14 0.28 -10.01
CA LEU A 669 -3.48 1.70 -10.14
C LEU A 669 -2.36 2.45 -10.89
N MET A 670 -2.74 3.32 -11.82
CA MET A 670 -1.82 4.20 -12.52
C MET A 670 -1.32 5.31 -11.58
N ILE A 671 -0.03 5.55 -11.56
CA ILE A 671 0.59 6.63 -10.78
C ILE A 671 0.11 7.98 -11.33
N GLY A 672 -0.20 8.92 -10.43
CA GLY A 672 -0.73 10.24 -10.78
C GLY A 672 -2.24 10.26 -11.09
N LYS A 673 -2.88 9.10 -11.29
CA LYS A 673 -4.34 9.04 -11.41
C LYS A 673 -4.96 9.25 -10.02
N LYS A 674 -5.63 10.39 -9.82
CA LYS A 674 -6.52 10.59 -8.67
C LYS A 674 -7.63 9.55 -8.79
N ALA A 675 -7.69 8.64 -7.83
CA ALA A 675 -8.96 7.99 -7.55
C ALA A 675 -9.84 9.08 -6.93
N ASP A 676 -11.02 9.29 -7.50
CA ASP A 676 -12.13 10.01 -6.91
C ASP A 676 -12.62 9.22 -5.67
N GLY A 677 -11.79 9.20 -4.61
CA GLY A 677 -11.99 8.37 -3.42
C GLY A 677 -10.86 7.35 -3.19
N TRP A 678 -11.10 6.39 -2.30
CA TRP A 678 -10.18 5.28 -2.08
C TRP A 678 -10.17 4.37 -3.31
N TYR A 679 -8.99 3.97 -3.80
CA TYR A 679 -8.90 3.03 -4.91
C TYR A 679 -9.57 1.70 -4.54
N GLU A 680 -10.68 1.41 -5.21
CA GLU A 680 -11.54 0.26 -4.94
C GLU A 680 -11.00 -1.04 -5.57
N GLY A 681 -11.63 -2.16 -5.21
CA GLY A 681 -11.31 -3.49 -5.74
C GLY A 681 -10.29 -4.25 -4.90
N ASN A 682 -9.86 -3.75 -3.73
CA ASN A 682 -9.02 -4.51 -2.82
C ASN A 682 -9.83 -5.57 -2.05
N ASN A 683 -9.74 -6.83 -2.48
CA ASN A 683 -10.48 -7.94 -1.85
C ASN A 683 -9.68 -8.64 -0.74
N SER A 684 -8.38 -8.34 -0.63
CA SER A 684 -7.51 -8.93 0.38
C SER A 684 -7.96 -8.73 1.84
N PRO A 685 -8.50 -7.56 2.25
CA PRO A 685 -8.90 -7.33 3.63
C PRO A 685 -10.17 -8.09 4.07
N MET A 686 -10.95 -8.66 3.13
CA MET A 686 -12.34 -9.02 3.39
C MET A 686 -12.55 -10.15 4.41
N ILE A 687 -11.63 -11.12 4.47
CA ILE A 687 -11.79 -12.32 5.32
C ILE A 687 -10.55 -12.59 6.15
N ALA A 688 -9.43 -12.93 5.49
CA ALA A 688 -8.26 -13.55 6.12
C ALA A 688 -7.77 -12.82 7.39
N PRO A 689 -7.67 -11.47 7.42
CA PRO A 689 -7.22 -10.77 8.62
C PRO A 689 -8.17 -10.88 9.81
N HIS A 690 -9.48 -10.92 9.57
CA HIS A 690 -10.49 -10.94 10.63
C HIS A 690 -10.59 -12.29 11.31
N VAL A 691 -10.52 -13.36 10.51
CA VAL A 691 -10.66 -14.73 11.00
C VAL A 691 -9.31 -15.39 11.31
N GLY A 692 -8.20 -14.68 11.10
CA GLY A 692 -6.84 -15.19 11.31
C GLY A 692 -6.47 -16.36 10.41
N ALA A 693 -7.11 -16.50 9.25
CA ALA A 693 -6.88 -17.59 8.32
C ALA A 693 -5.68 -17.32 7.40
N PRO A 694 -5.03 -18.39 6.90
CA PRO A 694 -4.01 -18.25 5.89
C PRO A 694 -4.63 -17.97 4.53
N ALA A 695 -3.99 -17.10 3.75
CA ALA A 695 -4.36 -16.81 2.38
C ALA A 695 -3.12 -16.67 1.50
N ILE A 696 -3.17 -17.22 0.29
CA ILE A 696 -2.08 -17.16 -0.69
C ILE A 696 -2.63 -16.60 -2.00
N THR A 697 -1.93 -15.63 -2.58
CA THR A 697 -2.15 -15.22 -3.97
C THR A 697 -1.14 -15.92 -4.87
N VAL A 698 -1.58 -16.29 -6.07
CA VAL A 698 -0.73 -16.78 -7.16
C VAL A 698 -1.12 -16.07 -8.46
N PRO A 699 -0.20 -15.88 -9.43
CA PRO A 699 -0.52 -15.20 -10.68
C PRO A 699 -1.60 -15.92 -11.48
N MET A 700 -2.62 -15.19 -11.95
CA MET A 700 -3.71 -15.77 -12.75
C MET A 700 -3.73 -15.29 -14.21
N GLY A 701 -3.08 -14.17 -14.52
CA GLY A 701 -3.03 -13.64 -15.87
C GLY A 701 -2.49 -12.22 -15.95
N TYR A 702 -2.63 -11.62 -17.14
CA TYR A 702 -2.27 -10.24 -17.42
C TYR A 702 -3.38 -9.61 -18.25
N THR A 703 -3.60 -8.31 -18.02
CA THR A 703 -4.41 -7.47 -18.89
C THR A 703 -3.74 -7.29 -20.26
N GLU A 704 -4.45 -6.73 -21.23
CA GLU A 704 -3.89 -6.32 -22.52
C GLU A 704 -2.72 -5.33 -22.36
N ALA A 705 -2.79 -4.47 -21.34
CA ALA A 705 -1.70 -3.55 -20.96
C ALA A 705 -0.50 -4.24 -20.29
N GLY A 706 -0.51 -5.57 -20.16
CA GLY A 706 0.56 -6.35 -19.53
C GLY A 706 0.58 -6.26 -18.00
N LEU A 707 -0.50 -5.76 -17.38
CA LEU A 707 -0.58 -5.64 -15.93
C LEU A 707 -1.04 -6.95 -15.29
N PRO A 708 -0.32 -7.47 -14.27
CA PRO A 708 -0.68 -8.73 -13.62
C PRO A 708 -1.97 -8.69 -12.80
N GLY A 709 -2.66 -9.84 -12.74
CA GLY A 709 -3.71 -10.15 -11.77
C GLY A 709 -3.39 -11.41 -10.96
N GLY A 710 -3.90 -11.50 -9.74
CA GLY A 710 -3.68 -12.62 -8.81
C GLY A 710 -4.95 -13.32 -8.37
N LEU A 711 -4.92 -14.65 -8.33
CA LEU A 711 -5.94 -15.52 -7.76
C LEU A 711 -5.63 -15.78 -6.29
N GLN A 712 -6.55 -15.40 -5.39
CA GLN A 712 -6.39 -15.66 -3.97
C GLN A 712 -7.07 -16.96 -3.56
N PHE A 713 -6.34 -17.83 -2.87
CA PHE A 713 -6.87 -18.97 -2.15
C PHE A 713 -6.87 -18.66 -0.64
N LEU A 714 -7.90 -19.12 0.06
CA LEU A 714 -8.02 -19.04 1.51
C LEU A 714 -8.39 -20.42 2.06
N ALA A 715 -7.68 -20.87 3.09
CA ALA A 715 -8.00 -22.10 3.81
C ALA A 715 -8.45 -21.80 5.25
N ARG A 716 -8.79 -22.84 6.02
CA ARG A 716 -9.07 -22.67 7.46
C ARG A 716 -7.79 -22.27 8.20
N PRO A 717 -7.90 -21.62 9.39
CA PRO A 717 -6.75 -21.39 10.26
C PRO A 717 -5.89 -22.65 10.44
N PHE A 718 -4.58 -22.48 10.36
CA PHE A 718 -3.54 -23.51 10.48
C PHE A 718 -3.58 -24.63 9.41
N GLN A 719 -4.18 -24.35 8.23
CA GLN A 719 -4.19 -25.27 7.08
C GLN A 719 -3.25 -24.85 5.93
N GLU A 720 -2.13 -24.19 6.24
CA GLU A 720 -1.14 -23.73 5.24
C GLU A 720 -0.63 -24.87 4.35
N ALA A 721 -0.46 -26.08 4.91
CA ALA A 721 0.01 -27.23 4.12
C ALA A 721 -0.95 -27.59 2.98
N LYS A 722 -2.26 -27.64 3.26
CA LYS A 722 -3.29 -27.90 2.24
C LYS A 722 -3.39 -26.73 1.26
N LEU A 723 -3.31 -25.50 1.78
CA LEU A 723 -3.36 -24.29 0.97
C LEU A 723 -2.19 -24.24 -0.05
N LEU A 724 -0.98 -24.55 0.39
CA LEU A 724 0.22 -24.62 -0.44
C LEU A 724 0.16 -25.75 -1.46
N GLU A 725 -0.36 -26.92 -1.08
CA GLU A 725 -0.59 -28.04 -2.00
C GLU A 725 -1.51 -27.64 -3.16
N ILE A 726 -2.63 -26.98 -2.87
CA ILE A 726 -3.60 -26.49 -3.88
C ILE A 726 -2.95 -25.42 -4.77
N ALA A 727 -2.32 -24.42 -4.17
CA ALA A 727 -1.69 -23.32 -4.91
C ALA A 727 -0.53 -23.80 -5.79
N TYR A 728 0.29 -24.73 -5.30
CA TYR A 728 1.37 -25.34 -6.08
C TYR A 728 0.83 -26.11 -7.27
N ALA A 729 -0.20 -26.93 -7.10
CA ALA A 729 -0.81 -27.65 -8.21
C ALA A 729 -1.35 -26.68 -9.29
N TYR A 730 -2.00 -25.58 -8.89
CA TYR A 730 -2.46 -24.54 -9.82
C TYR A 730 -1.29 -23.87 -10.56
N GLU A 731 -0.26 -23.44 -9.84
CA GLU A 731 0.93 -22.81 -10.41
C GLU A 731 1.61 -23.75 -11.41
N GLN A 732 1.79 -25.02 -11.05
CA GLN A 732 2.48 -26.00 -11.89
C GLN A 732 1.66 -26.37 -13.13
N PHE A 733 0.32 -26.34 -13.05
CA PHE A 733 -0.56 -26.57 -14.19
C PHE A 733 -0.55 -25.39 -15.18
N THR A 734 -0.50 -24.16 -14.68
CA THR A 734 -0.74 -22.96 -15.50
C THR A 734 0.51 -22.21 -15.91
N LYS A 735 1.54 -22.17 -15.05
CA LYS A 735 2.79 -21.40 -15.25
C LYS A 735 2.55 -19.95 -15.71
N LYS A 736 1.53 -19.26 -15.15
CA LYS A 736 1.14 -17.91 -15.60
C LYS A 736 2.23 -16.85 -15.39
N ARG A 737 3.14 -17.00 -14.43
CA ARG A 737 4.20 -16.02 -14.20
C ARG A 737 5.09 -15.89 -15.45
N LYS A 738 5.42 -14.64 -15.81
CA LYS A 738 6.40 -14.25 -16.82
C LYS A 738 7.32 -13.18 -16.21
N PRO A 739 8.63 -13.16 -16.49
CA PRO A 739 9.50 -12.09 -15.99
C PRO A 739 9.10 -10.72 -16.58
N PRO A 740 9.28 -9.61 -15.83
CA PRO A 740 8.97 -8.27 -16.33
C PRO A 740 9.95 -7.86 -17.46
N PRO A 741 9.46 -7.27 -18.56
CA PRO A 741 10.23 -7.09 -19.79
C PRO A 741 11.39 -6.08 -19.68
N LEU A 742 11.31 -5.14 -18.73
CA LEU A 742 12.32 -4.09 -18.54
C LEU A 742 13.54 -4.52 -17.71
N PHE A 743 13.54 -5.74 -17.16
CA PHE A 743 14.58 -6.22 -16.24
C PHE A 743 15.28 -7.48 -16.77
N PRO A 744 15.90 -7.41 -17.97
CA PRO A 744 16.44 -8.58 -18.66
C PRO A 744 17.70 -9.17 -17.98
N GLU A 745 18.14 -10.30 -18.52
CA GLU A 745 19.47 -10.87 -18.25
C GLU A 745 20.51 -10.49 -19.31
N CYS A 746 21.79 -10.71 -18.98
CA CYS A 746 22.87 -10.64 -19.94
C CYS A 746 22.80 -11.81 -20.94
N LYS A 747 22.97 -11.52 -22.23
CA LYS A 747 22.83 -12.50 -23.31
C LYS A 747 24.00 -13.49 -23.42
N ASP A 748 25.20 -13.06 -23.03
CA ASP A 748 26.44 -13.85 -23.13
C ASP A 748 27.07 -14.00 -21.74
N PRO A 749 26.60 -14.97 -20.92
CA PRO A 749 27.23 -15.28 -19.65
C PRO A 749 28.67 -15.80 -19.89
N PRO A 750 29.55 -15.79 -18.88
CA PRO A 750 30.93 -16.26 -19.08
C PRO A 750 30.96 -17.74 -19.47
N PRO A 751 32.02 -18.19 -20.19
CA PRO A 751 32.21 -19.60 -20.57
C PRO A 751 32.19 -20.57 -19.38
N GLN A 752 32.46 -20.08 -18.16
CA GLN A 752 32.46 -20.84 -16.91
C GLN A 752 31.05 -21.27 -16.46
N VAL A 753 29.98 -20.86 -17.16
CA VAL A 753 28.58 -21.06 -16.77
C VAL A 753 27.81 -21.89 -17.82
N GLU A 754 28.50 -22.58 -18.74
CA GLU A 754 27.87 -23.49 -19.73
C GLU A 754 27.03 -24.62 -19.09
N GLY A 755 27.38 -25.05 -17.87
CA GLY A 755 26.60 -26.04 -17.10
C GLY A 755 25.28 -25.52 -16.51
N PHE A 756 25.04 -24.21 -16.52
CA PHE A 756 23.90 -23.57 -15.85
C PHE A 756 22.62 -23.61 -16.69
N ALA A 757 22.74 -23.44 -18.01
CA ALA A 757 21.61 -23.57 -18.94
C ALA A 757 21.02 -25.00 -18.91
N ALA A 758 21.88 -26.02 -18.71
CA ALA A 758 21.46 -27.41 -18.60
C ALA A 758 20.63 -27.68 -17.32
N LEU A 759 20.95 -27.02 -16.21
CA LEU A 759 20.19 -27.12 -14.95
C LEU A 759 18.80 -26.48 -15.06
N GLN A 760 18.69 -25.31 -15.71
CA GLN A 760 17.40 -24.66 -15.95
C GLN A 760 16.49 -25.49 -16.87
N THR A 761 17.05 -26.19 -17.87
CA THR A 761 16.27 -27.08 -18.75
C THR A 761 15.87 -28.41 -18.12
N ALA A 762 16.59 -28.88 -17.09
CA ALA A 762 16.31 -30.15 -16.41
C ALA A 762 15.28 -30.01 -15.26
N ALA A 763 15.02 -28.78 -14.81
CA ALA A 763 14.07 -28.46 -13.74
C ALA A 763 12.65 -28.07 -14.24
N GLY A 764 12.46 -27.86 -15.54
CA GLY A 764 11.16 -27.68 -16.19
C GLY A 764 10.44 -29.00 -16.45
#